data_AF-A0A1I2SZ97-F1
#
_entry.id   AF-A0A1I2SZ97-F1
#
_cell.length_a   1.000
_cell.length_b   1.000
_cell.length_c   1.000
_cell.angle_alpha   90.00
_cell.angle_beta   90.00
_cell.angle_gamma   90.00
#
_symmetry.space_group_name_H-M   'P 1'
#
loop_
_entity.id
_entity.type
_entity.pdbx_description
1 polymer ?
#
loop_
_entity_poly.entity_id
_entity_poly.type
_entity_poly.pdbx_seq_one_letter_code
_entity_poly.pdbx_strand_id
1 'polypeptide(L)'
;MVIHDIDGKKLLDVILTESAEHEQELSKSDFVKLSWESDVKITIPAGSYIIPFEDGLKYRLLNSYTPSETDKGFKYDISFHHPLMWLSRVPFLYVENDLKQQEWSFEGLTVSALEYVCKAINEAFGITDDTQKFTYTLCGTVDGSVNFSVSSNDILSVLSSIAQACKDNNCEWHLSWEHRALYFGQIAINLGEEVPVLKVHDNIQTASVNESKEDYYNCFYPQGSTKNMSRKAQVGTGNVATLARLGLDTTKYPDGCIYVGTDGKVITKERFDASNAIKQTLALSFDDIFPHLDLYAYNIRKRTRWLKNDTTGEYEKNPDGTNKIYTVWYMRLAYCTTTKDTTKPLVNTTTDKDERGNTVTHYWYDYDLDPKKQILQGYTLKGTFKVNTHTTNSKYDALTQSLVGQPSGQDGFELDFHEEDSHYIPASETTGDSGVSVLKGDYEIVMYQSGDTIIPTNEEDGFIPHGKALPDLTCNIVVLFNIVMGEYETKLAQEELAARTIKEINRRAQDNNNYTAHSNAVEFARKNPNLYIGQKVTYDDGFGYQLSTRVIKLVTKLDYPIIQEITVGNQAIKGTISQLKEDVNNILSGNFSGGGLNASQIGDLLKNYTAAHLLRKDTPDTAQRLITFLEGIALGSEDGKYYLDADGFARLFRVVASSVTSSRYTAGDEGLGYSLYESEDGTGTLEVDNLKVRRQMSIAELEVRKKTYTSGNLSLGKAGNTIF
;
A
#
# COMPACT_ATOMS: atom_id res chain seq x y z
N MET A 1 35.92 5.93 8.87
CA MET A 1 34.75 5.07 9.17
C MET A 1 35.10 3.67 8.72
N VAL A 2 35.04 2.70 9.63
CA VAL A 2 35.49 1.33 9.31
C VAL A 2 34.30 0.49 8.88
N ILE A 3 34.41 -0.11 7.70
CA ILE A 3 33.44 -1.08 7.18
C ILE A 3 33.93 -2.48 7.58
N HIS A 4 33.06 -3.23 8.24
CA HIS A 4 33.30 -4.61 8.65
C HIS A 4 32.46 -5.55 7.79
N ASP A 5 32.96 -6.77 7.58
CA ASP A 5 32.12 -7.87 7.07
C ASP A 5 31.17 -8.37 8.16
N ILE A 6 30.36 -9.39 7.82
CA ILE A 6 29.38 -9.95 8.75
C ILE A 6 30.03 -10.61 9.98
N ASP A 7 31.26 -11.11 9.83
CA ASP A 7 32.03 -11.77 10.90
C ASP A 7 32.79 -10.77 11.79
N GLY A 8 32.70 -9.48 11.47
CA GLY A 8 33.32 -8.39 12.23
C GLY A 8 34.78 -8.13 11.85
N LYS A 9 35.29 -8.72 10.77
CA LYS A 9 36.61 -8.42 10.24
C LYS A 9 36.54 -7.12 9.43
N LYS A 10 37.55 -6.27 9.61
CA LYS A 10 37.71 -5.04 8.83
C LYS A 10 37.86 -5.37 7.34
N LEU A 11 36.95 -4.83 6.52
CA LEU A 11 37.01 -4.87 5.05
C LEU A 11 37.72 -3.63 4.51
N LEU A 12 37.29 -2.45 4.95
CA LEU A 12 37.78 -1.17 4.43
C LEU A 12 37.78 -0.09 5.51
N ASP A 13 38.63 0.92 5.30
CA ASP A 13 38.58 2.17 6.04
C ASP A 13 38.26 3.30 5.05
N VAL A 14 37.13 3.96 5.25
CA VAL A 14 36.69 5.04 4.36
C VAL A 14 36.78 6.37 5.07
N ILE A 15 37.24 7.39 4.35
CA ILE A 15 37.23 8.76 4.83
C ILE A 15 35.78 9.24 4.85
N LEU A 16 35.34 9.82 5.97
CA LEU A 16 34.04 10.50 6.01
C LEU A 16 34.15 11.78 5.20
N THR A 17 33.30 11.91 4.20
CA THR A 17 33.16 13.11 3.37
C THR A 17 31.97 13.93 3.87
N GLU A 18 31.87 15.19 3.43
CA GLU A 18 30.69 16.05 3.66
C GLU A 18 29.37 15.46 3.11
N SER A 19 29.47 14.45 2.25
CA SER A 19 28.31 13.71 1.73
C SER A 19 27.83 12.61 2.67
N ALA A 20 28.52 12.36 3.79
CA ALA A 20 28.10 11.38 4.78
C ALA A 20 26.92 11.92 5.59
N GLU A 21 25.79 11.23 5.52
CA GLU A 21 24.53 11.67 6.11
C GLU A 21 23.73 10.53 6.73
N HIS A 22 23.02 10.81 7.82
CA HIS A 22 22.05 9.93 8.44
C HIS A 22 20.67 10.41 8.02
N GLU A 23 19.97 9.59 7.26
CA GLU A 23 18.61 9.86 6.80
C GLU A 23 17.62 9.02 7.61
N GLN A 24 16.60 9.70 8.12
CA GLN A 24 15.44 9.09 8.77
C GLN A 24 14.17 9.69 8.18
N GLU A 25 13.21 8.85 7.81
CA GLU A 25 11.90 9.27 7.30
C GLU A 25 10.80 8.39 7.90
N LEU A 26 9.74 9.05 8.35
CA LEU A 26 8.59 8.42 8.97
C LEU A 26 8.01 7.31 8.08
N SER A 27 7.76 6.14 8.64
CA SER A 27 7.22 4.95 7.94
C SER A 27 8.01 4.47 6.71
N LYS A 28 9.25 4.94 6.48
CA LYS A 28 10.02 4.59 5.27
C LYS A 28 11.46 4.18 5.52
N SER A 29 12.28 5.02 6.14
CA SER A 29 13.73 4.83 6.11
C SER A 29 14.43 5.20 7.40
N ASP A 30 15.53 4.51 7.67
CA ASP A 30 16.55 4.86 8.65
C ASP A 30 17.90 4.25 8.21
N PHE A 31 18.80 5.07 7.68
CA PHE A 31 20.10 4.62 7.20
C PHE A 31 21.18 5.70 7.24
N VAL A 32 22.42 5.27 7.37
CA VAL A 32 23.61 6.10 7.16
C VAL A 32 24.12 5.88 5.75
N LYS A 33 24.21 6.97 4.99
CA LYS A 33 24.76 7.02 3.65
C LYS A 33 26.18 7.52 3.67
N LEU A 34 27.05 6.83 2.94
CA LEU A 34 28.44 7.19 2.74
C LEU A 34 28.71 7.35 1.24
N SER A 35 29.50 8.36 0.86
CA SER A 35 29.94 8.56 -0.52
C SER A 35 31.42 8.88 -0.58
N TRP A 36 32.17 8.14 -1.39
CA TRP A 36 33.61 8.34 -1.60
C TRP A 36 34.07 7.79 -2.96
N GLU A 37 35.25 8.21 -3.40
CA GLU A 37 35.93 7.67 -4.58
C GLU A 37 37.11 6.78 -4.16
N SER A 38 37.37 5.72 -4.92
CA SER A 38 38.53 4.85 -4.73
C SER A 38 39.08 4.37 -6.07
N ASP A 39 40.38 4.14 -6.12
CA ASP A 39 41.09 3.49 -7.22
C ASP A 39 40.90 1.96 -7.26
N VAL A 40 40.35 1.36 -6.20
CA VAL A 40 40.13 -0.09 -6.08
C VAL A 40 38.65 -0.44 -6.09
N LYS A 41 38.27 -1.34 -7.01
CA LYS A 41 36.93 -1.93 -7.05
C LYS A 41 36.82 -3.06 -6.02
N ILE A 42 36.01 -2.84 -4.99
CA ILE A 42 35.65 -3.85 -4.00
C ILE A 42 34.13 -3.92 -3.94
N THR A 43 33.58 -5.10 -4.25
CA THR A 43 32.17 -5.39 -3.98
C THR A 43 32.03 -5.64 -2.49
N ILE A 44 31.18 -4.85 -1.83
CA ILE A 44 30.91 -4.99 -0.41
C ILE A 44 29.76 -5.99 -0.26
N PRO A 45 29.95 -7.13 0.44
CA PRO A 45 28.93 -8.15 0.55
C PRO A 45 27.74 -7.70 1.42
N ALA A 46 26.57 -8.32 1.19
CA ALA A 46 25.41 -8.14 2.07
C ALA A 46 25.76 -8.49 3.52
N GLY A 47 25.14 -7.82 4.49
CA GLY A 47 25.41 -8.00 5.92
C GLY A 47 26.62 -7.23 6.46
N SER A 48 27.50 -6.72 5.57
CA SER A 48 28.57 -5.80 5.96
C SER A 48 28.01 -4.58 6.68
N TYR A 49 28.77 -4.02 7.61
CA TYR A 49 28.25 -3.00 8.52
C TYR A 49 29.25 -1.94 8.93
N ILE A 50 28.70 -0.84 9.41
CA ILE A 50 29.40 0.24 10.10
C ILE A 50 28.80 0.43 11.50
N ILE A 51 29.54 1.10 12.38
CA ILE A 51 29.06 1.57 13.69
C ILE A 51 29.21 3.09 13.66
N PRO A 52 28.16 3.82 13.27
CA PRO A 52 28.26 5.25 13.02
C PRO A 52 28.16 6.12 14.28
N PHE A 53 27.57 5.59 15.35
CA PHE A 53 27.27 6.32 16.58
C PHE A 53 27.81 5.60 17.83
N GLU A 54 27.85 6.33 18.95
CA GLU A 54 28.34 5.82 20.24
C GLU A 54 27.41 4.78 20.88
N ASP A 55 26.18 4.65 20.37
CA ASP A 55 25.22 3.61 20.77
C ASP A 55 25.68 2.17 20.45
N GLY A 56 26.73 2.04 19.63
CA GLY A 56 27.30 0.76 19.23
C GLY A 56 26.45 -0.03 18.23
N LEU A 57 25.38 0.56 17.70
CA LEU A 57 24.48 -0.12 16.77
C LEU A 57 25.16 -0.36 15.43
N LYS A 58 24.96 -1.56 14.91
CA LYS A 58 25.53 -2.00 13.63
C LYS A 58 24.55 -1.69 12.51
N TYR A 59 24.83 -0.66 11.72
CA TYR A 59 24.07 -0.30 10.52
C TYR A 59 24.57 -1.15 9.36
N ARG A 60 23.67 -1.84 8.65
CA ARG A 60 24.03 -2.95 7.73
C ARG A 60 23.59 -2.75 6.30
N LEU A 61 24.32 -3.36 5.38
CA LEU A 61 23.85 -3.55 4.02
C LEU A 61 22.83 -4.68 3.96
N LEU A 62 21.66 -4.39 3.39
CA LEU A 62 20.63 -5.41 3.13
C LEU A 62 20.91 -6.20 1.84
N ASN A 63 21.66 -5.63 0.90
CA ASN A 63 22.08 -6.26 -0.35
C ASN A 63 23.59 -6.08 -0.54
N SER A 64 24.22 -6.86 -1.41
CA SER A 64 25.59 -6.55 -1.83
C SER A 64 25.63 -5.23 -2.60
N TYR A 65 26.75 -4.52 -2.50
CA TYR A 65 26.97 -3.26 -3.19
C TYR A 65 28.19 -3.35 -4.09
N THR A 66 28.03 -3.00 -5.36
CA THR A 66 29.13 -2.86 -6.32
C THR A 66 29.23 -1.41 -6.75
N PRO A 67 30.39 -0.75 -6.63
CA PRO A 67 30.55 0.65 -6.99
C PRO A 67 30.44 0.88 -8.50
N SER A 68 30.11 2.11 -8.87
CA SER A 68 30.06 2.55 -10.26
C SER A 68 31.42 3.08 -10.71
N GLU A 69 31.81 2.83 -11.96
CA GLU A 69 33.05 3.35 -12.53
C GLU A 69 32.81 4.74 -13.16
N THR A 70 33.73 5.65 -12.88
CA THR A 70 33.73 7.07 -13.29
C THR A 70 35.10 7.43 -13.88
N ASP A 71 35.25 8.64 -14.40
CA ASP A 71 36.51 9.17 -14.91
C ASP A 71 37.62 9.30 -13.83
N LYS A 72 37.24 9.28 -12.55
CA LYS A 72 38.16 9.38 -11.40
C LYS A 72 38.42 8.05 -10.68
N GLY A 73 37.85 6.95 -11.17
CA GLY A 73 37.93 5.63 -10.53
C GLY A 73 36.55 5.10 -10.15
N PHE A 74 36.43 4.41 -9.02
CA PHE A 74 35.19 3.80 -8.54
C PHE A 74 34.48 4.68 -7.51
N LYS A 75 33.26 5.13 -7.84
CA LYS A 75 32.39 5.89 -6.96
C LYS A 75 31.50 4.95 -6.14
N TYR A 76 31.60 5.10 -4.82
CA TYR A 76 30.74 4.45 -3.85
C TYR A 76 29.68 5.46 -3.40
N ASP A 77 28.41 5.05 -3.43
CA ASP A 77 27.24 5.76 -2.92
C ASP A 77 26.37 4.71 -2.23
N ILE A 78 26.67 4.45 -0.96
CA ILE A 78 26.20 3.25 -0.25
C ILE A 78 25.40 3.62 0.99
N SER A 79 24.34 2.86 1.27
CA SER A 79 23.43 3.08 2.41
C SER A 79 23.45 1.89 3.37
N PHE A 80 23.92 2.12 4.59
CA PHE A 80 23.93 1.16 5.70
C PHE A 80 22.71 1.42 6.58
N HIS A 81 21.83 0.44 6.70
CA HIS A 81 20.51 0.61 7.30
C HIS A 81 20.51 0.30 8.79
N HIS A 82 19.75 1.06 9.57
CA HIS A 82 19.53 0.82 11.00
C HIS A 82 18.98 -0.60 11.22
N PRO A 83 19.28 -1.28 12.36
CA PRO A 83 18.74 -2.62 12.66
C PRO A 83 17.23 -2.78 12.48
N LEU A 84 16.44 -1.73 12.77
CA LEU A 84 14.98 -1.73 12.53
C LEU A 84 14.61 -1.92 11.06
N MET A 85 15.42 -1.45 10.11
CA MET A 85 15.14 -1.59 8.69
C MET A 85 15.35 -3.02 8.19
N TRP A 86 16.09 -3.86 8.92
CA TRP A 86 16.18 -5.29 8.61
C TRP A 86 14.84 -6.00 8.72
N LEU A 87 13.88 -5.47 9.50
CA LEU A 87 12.52 -5.98 9.57
C LEU A 87 11.81 -6.00 8.21
N SER A 88 12.27 -5.21 7.22
CA SER A 88 11.83 -5.30 5.81
C SER A 88 12.18 -6.62 5.12
N ARG A 89 13.00 -7.45 5.75
CA ARG A 89 13.45 -8.76 5.27
C ARG A 89 13.02 -9.90 6.19
N VAL A 90 12.24 -9.61 7.23
CA VAL A 90 11.76 -10.61 8.18
C VAL A 90 10.29 -10.92 7.85
N PRO A 91 9.97 -12.16 7.45
CA PRO A 91 8.60 -12.51 7.10
C PRO A 91 7.68 -12.40 8.31
N PHE A 92 6.49 -11.84 8.11
CA PHE A 92 5.45 -11.79 9.14
C PHE A 92 4.58 -13.04 9.08
N LEU A 93 4.88 -14.01 9.95
CA LEU A 93 4.23 -15.31 9.96
C LEU A 93 3.14 -15.35 11.04
N TYR A 94 1.94 -15.79 10.66
CA TYR A 94 0.92 -16.16 11.63
C TYR A 94 1.20 -17.56 12.17
N VAL A 95 1.07 -17.74 13.48
CA VAL A 95 1.29 -19.05 14.13
C VAL A 95 -0.01 -19.53 14.73
N GLU A 96 -0.52 -20.63 14.20
CA GLU A 96 -1.74 -21.29 14.68
C GLU A 96 -1.45 -22.78 14.84
N ASN A 97 -1.66 -23.34 16.04
CA ASN A 97 -1.41 -24.76 16.34
C ASN A 97 -0.02 -25.25 15.86
N ASP A 98 1.03 -24.46 16.11
CA ASP A 98 2.42 -24.66 15.66
C ASP A 98 2.66 -24.57 14.14
N LEU A 99 1.62 -24.37 13.32
CA LEU A 99 1.73 -24.14 11.89
C LEU A 99 2.04 -22.66 11.62
N LYS A 100 3.11 -22.39 10.86
CA LYS A 100 3.47 -21.05 10.41
C LYS A 100 2.89 -20.77 9.03
N GLN A 101 2.00 -19.78 8.93
CA GLN A 101 1.37 -19.37 7.68
C GLN A 101 1.91 -18.01 7.20
N GLN A 102 2.18 -17.92 5.89
CA GLN A 102 2.63 -16.70 5.22
C GLN A 102 1.48 -15.96 4.50
N GLU A 103 0.36 -16.65 4.29
CA GLU A 103 -0.86 -16.14 3.64
C GLU A 103 -2.00 -16.23 4.64
N TRP A 104 -2.57 -15.09 5.03
CA TRP A 104 -3.68 -15.04 5.98
C TRP A 104 -4.34 -13.66 5.95
N SER A 105 -5.53 -13.54 6.51
CA SER A 105 -6.23 -12.26 6.65
C SER A 105 -6.52 -11.97 8.11
N PHE A 106 -6.56 -10.68 8.46
CA PHE A 106 -6.91 -10.19 9.77
C PHE A 106 -8.05 -9.21 9.62
N GLU A 107 -9.14 -9.44 10.33
CA GLU A 107 -10.18 -8.46 10.55
C GLU A 107 -10.41 -8.41 12.04
N GLY A 108 -10.05 -7.33 12.73
CA GLY A 108 -10.13 -7.29 14.18
C GLY A 108 -9.69 -6.00 14.83
N LEU A 109 -9.54 -5.99 16.16
CA LEU A 109 -9.10 -4.82 16.91
C LEU A 109 -7.70 -4.36 16.48
N THR A 110 -7.55 -3.05 16.25
CA THR A 110 -6.26 -2.45 15.85
C THR A 110 -5.17 -2.71 16.88
N VAL A 111 -5.52 -2.64 18.17
CA VAL A 111 -4.59 -2.93 19.27
C VAL A 111 -4.05 -4.36 19.22
N SER A 112 -4.90 -5.35 18.89
CA SER A 112 -4.48 -6.75 18.77
C SER A 112 -3.56 -6.95 17.56
N ALA A 113 -3.80 -6.26 16.45
CA ALA A 113 -2.90 -6.27 15.30
C ALA A 113 -1.51 -5.71 15.67
N LEU A 114 -1.46 -4.60 16.40
CA LEU A 114 -0.20 -3.99 16.87
C LEU A 114 0.52 -4.86 17.90
N GLU A 115 -0.21 -5.58 18.77
CA GLU A 115 0.37 -6.56 19.69
C GLU A 115 1.07 -7.71 18.94
N TYR A 116 0.45 -8.23 17.88
CA TYR A 116 1.08 -9.25 17.03
C TYR A 116 2.33 -8.72 16.34
N VAL A 117 2.31 -7.46 15.88
CA VAL A 117 3.51 -6.83 15.31
C VAL A 117 4.61 -6.69 16.35
N CYS A 118 4.32 -6.14 17.53
CA CYS A 118 5.29 -6.00 18.61
C CYS A 118 5.88 -7.36 19.01
N LYS A 119 5.06 -8.40 19.10
CA LYS A 119 5.52 -9.78 19.32
C LYS A 119 6.51 -10.22 18.24
N ALA A 120 6.18 -10.06 16.96
CA ALA A 120 7.05 -10.44 15.85
C ALA A 120 8.37 -9.64 15.83
N ILE A 121 8.33 -8.33 16.14
CA ILE A 121 9.53 -7.49 16.27
C ILE A 121 10.44 -8.02 17.38
N ASN A 122 9.88 -8.29 18.55
CA ASN A 122 10.64 -8.79 19.69
C ASN A 122 11.25 -10.18 19.41
N GLU A 123 10.49 -11.07 18.76
CA GLU A 123 10.98 -12.38 18.32
C GLU A 123 12.10 -12.25 17.28
N ALA A 124 11.95 -11.35 16.29
CA ALA A 124 12.95 -11.11 15.26
C ALA A 124 14.29 -10.64 15.84
N PHE A 125 14.25 -9.80 16.87
CA PHE A 125 15.45 -9.33 17.57
C PHE A 125 15.91 -10.23 18.73
N GLY A 126 15.16 -11.30 19.05
CA GLY A 126 15.46 -12.17 20.19
C GLY A 126 15.35 -11.47 21.55
N ILE A 127 14.48 -10.45 21.67
CA ILE A 127 14.28 -9.69 22.90
C ILE A 127 13.33 -10.45 23.82
N THR A 128 13.87 -11.00 24.90
CA THR A 128 13.12 -11.78 25.90
C THR A 128 12.84 -11.00 27.18
N ASP A 129 13.66 -10.00 27.50
CA ASP A 129 13.50 -9.13 28.67
C ASP A 129 12.31 -8.19 28.49
N ASP A 130 11.31 -8.30 29.38
CA ASP A 130 10.08 -7.52 29.35
C ASP A 130 10.32 -6.00 29.39
N THR A 131 11.41 -5.54 30.02
CA THR A 131 11.74 -4.10 30.09
C THR A 131 12.34 -3.55 28.81
N GLN A 132 12.78 -4.42 27.91
CA GLN A 132 13.40 -4.07 26.63
C GLN A 132 12.50 -4.36 25.43
N LYS A 133 11.35 -5.01 25.66
CA LYS A 133 10.40 -5.35 24.60
C LYS A 133 9.83 -4.10 23.97
N PHE A 134 9.75 -4.13 22.65
CA PHE A 134 8.93 -3.20 21.90
C PHE A 134 7.48 -3.33 22.33
N THR A 135 6.91 -2.20 22.72
CA THR A 135 5.48 -2.02 22.98
C THR A 135 4.91 -1.05 21.95
N TYR A 136 3.59 -0.84 21.92
CA TYR A 136 2.98 0.14 21.02
C TYR A 136 2.38 1.32 21.81
N THR A 137 2.35 2.48 21.17
CA THR A 137 1.70 3.70 21.65
C THR A 137 0.82 4.25 20.54
N LEU A 138 -0.47 4.42 20.80
CA LEU A 138 -1.38 5.06 19.86
C LEU A 138 -1.19 6.58 19.89
N CYS A 139 -1.12 7.19 18.71
CA CYS A 139 -1.01 8.63 18.52
C CYS A 139 -2.27 9.19 17.85
N GLY A 140 -2.88 10.20 18.47
CA GLY A 140 -4.12 10.80 17.96
C GLY A 140 -5.30 9.84 17.99
N THR A 141 -6.25 10.03 17.08
CA THR A 141 -7.42 9.15 16.95
C THR A 141 -7.11 8.05 15.95
N VAL A 142 -7.21 6.81 16.40
CA VAL A 142 -6.99 5.60 15.59
C VAL A 142 -8.28 4.80 15.52
N ASP A 143 -8.54 4.20 14.38
CA ASP A 143 -9.68 3.32 14.16
C ASP A 143 -9.65 2.15 15.15
N GLY A 144 -10.79 1.83 15.77
CA GLY A 144 -10.86 0.76 16.77
C GLY A 144 -10.62 -0.65 16.19
N SER A 145 -10.85 -0.82 14.89
CA SER A 145 -10.67 -2.08 14.17
C SER A 145 -10.12 -1.86 12.77
N VAL A 146 -9.38 -2.83 12.26
CA VAL A 146 -8.78 -2.85 10.93
C VAL A 146 -9.04 -4.17 10.23
N ASN A 147 -9.07 -4.14 8.89
CA ASN A 147 -9.12 -5.31 8.04
C ASN A 147 -7.99 -5.26 7.00
N PHE A 148 -7.10 -6.24 7.00
CA PHE A 148 -6.02 -6.36 6.04
C PHE A 148 -5.65 -7.82 5.77
N SER A 149 -5.12 -8.09 4.58
CA SER A 149 -4.56 -9.39 4.20
C SER A 149 -3.03 -9.34 4.16
N VAL A 150 -2.40 -10.41 4.62
CA VAL A 150 -0.96 -10.64 4.54
C VAL A 150 -0.68 -11.69 3.47
N SER A 151 0.17 -11.33 2.50
CA SER A 151 0.59 -12.22 1.42
C SER A 151 2.10 -12.12 1.22
N SER A 152 2.84 -13.05 1.85
CA SER A 152 4.30 -13.10 1.79
C SER A 152 4.98 -11.76 2.15
N ASN A 153 4.39 -11.01 3.07
CA ASN A 153 4.86 -9.70 3.49
C ASN A 153 5.85 -9.78 4.66
N ASP A 154 6.78 -8.83 4.70
CA ASP A 154 7.62 -8.59 5.85
C ASP A 154 6.92 -7.76 6.94
N ILE A 155 7.55 -7.63 8.11
CA ILE A 155 6.98 -6.93 9.28
C ILE A 155 6.65 -5.46 8.97
N LEU A 156 7.51 -4.71 8.27
CA LEU A 156 7.29 -3.28 7.99
C LEU A 156 6.18 -3.08 6.94
N SER A 157 6.10 -4.02 5.99
CA SER A 157 5.03 -4.10 5.00
C SER A 157 3.66 -4.38 5.64
N VAL A 158 3.62 -5.21 6.68
CA VAL A 158 2.39 -5.44 7.45
C VAL A 158 2.00 -4.21 8.27
N LEU A 159 2.95 -3.55 8.95
CA LEU A 159 2.69 -2.26 9.61
C LEU A 159 2.06 -1.22 8.68
N SER A 160 2.58 -1.14 7.46
CA SER A 160 2.06 -0.24 6.42
C SER A 160 0.65 -0.66 5.95
N SER A 161 0.35 -1.97 5.95
CA SER A 161 -0.98 -2.48 5.63
C SER A 161 -2.00 -2.21 6.74
N ILE A 162 -1.60 -2.33 8.02
CA ILE A 162 -2.44 -1.95 9.18
C ILE A 162 -2.75 -0.45 9.14
N ALA A 163 -1.75 0.38 8.90
CA ALA A 163 -1.90 1.84 8.75
C ALA A 163 -2.88 2.22 7.62
N GLN A 164 -2.82 1.50 6.49
CA GLN A 164 -3.72 1.70 5.35
C GLN A 164 -5.14 1.17 5.60
N ALA A 165 -5.30 0.16 6.45
CA ALA A 165 -6.60 -0.40 6.80
C ALA A 165 -7.43 0.52 7.69
N CYS A 166 -6.81 1.55 8.28
CA CYS A 166 -7.53 2.62 8.97
C CYS A 166 -8.26 3.49 7.93
N LYS A 167 -9.59 3.42 7.95
CA LYS A 167 -10.48 4.20 7.09
C LYS A 167 -10.71 5.57 7.68
N ASP A 168 -10.91 5.65 9.00
CA ASP A 168 -11.43 6.83 9.65
C ASP A 168 -10.39 7.96 9.70
N ASN A 169 -9.16 7.62 10.07
CA ASN A 169 -8.03 8.53 10.09
C ASN A 169 -6.84 7.92 9.36
N ASN A 170 -6.15 8.72 8.56
CA ASN A 170 -4.86 8.30 8.01
C ASN A 170 -3.90 7.99 9.16
N CYS A 171 -3.43 6.75 9.20
CA CYS A 171 -2.50 6.28 10.20
C CYS A 171 -1.12 6.08 9.58
N GLU A 172 -0.11 6.19 10.43
CA GLU A 172 1.32 6.09 10.12
C GLU A 172 1.98 5.26 11.22
N TRP A 173 3.23 4.85 11.01
CA TRP A 173 4.00 4.15 12.04
C TRP A 173 5.43 4.69 12.16
N HIS A 174 5.95 4.67 13.39
CA HIS A 174 7.35 4.97 13.72
C HIS A 174 7.86 3.97 14.75
N LEU A 175 8.98 3.32 14.44
CA LEU A 175 9.69 2.46 15.37
C LEU A 175 10.83 3.26 16.00
N SER A 176 10.77 3.48 17.31
CA SER A 176 11.85 4.09 18.09
C SER A 176 12.65 3.00 18.80
N TRP A 177 13.93 2.88 18.44
CA TRP A 177 14.86 1.99 19.13
C TRP A 177 15.14 2.46 20.56
N GLU A 178 15.28 3.77 20.75
CA GLU A 178 15.56 4.39 22.04
C GLU A 178 14.41 4.18 23.03
N HIS A 179 13.17 4.40 22.59
CA HIS A 179 11.99 4.29 23.45
C HIS A 179 11.45 2.86 23.57
N ARG A 180 11.99 1.92 22.78
CA ARG A 180 11.42 0.56 22.62
C ARG A 180 9.90 0.63 22.34
N ALA A 181 9.52 1.50 21.41
CA ALA A 181 8.13 1.80 21.14
C ALA A 181 7.83 1.84 19.63
N LEU A 182 6.69 1.26 19.27
CA LEU A 182 5.98 1.45 18.01
C LEU A 182 4.93 2.56 18.23
N TYR A 183 5.19 3.76 17.72
CA TYR A 183 4.18 4.80 17.65
C TYR A 183 3.31 4.56 16.41
N PHE A 184 1.99 4.53 16.58
CA PHE A 184 1.05 4.22 15.50
C PHE A 184 -0.15 5.19 15.50
N GLY A 185 -0.53 5.72 14.34
CA GLY A 185 -1.67 6.64 14.18
C GLY A 185 -1.27 7.96 13.56
N GLN A 186 -1.86 9.07 14.03
CA GLN A 186 -1.48 10.43 13.66
C GLN A 186 -0.28 10.86 14.52
N ILE A 187 0.90 10.39 14.14
CA ILE A 187 2.12 10.52 14.94
C ILE A 187 2.40 12.00 15.20
N ALA A 188 2.53 12.41 16.45
CA ALA A 188 2.95 13.76 16.85
C ALA A 188 3.44 13.66 18.30
N ILE A 189 4.69 13.24 18.46
CA ILE A 189 5.28 12.82 19.73
C ILE A 189 5.68 14.05 20.54
N ASN A 190 5.27 14.07 21.80
CA ASN A 190 5.78 14.98 22.83
C ASN A 190 5.91 14.16 24.11
N LEU A 191 7.13 14.03 24.62
CA LEU A 191 7.51 13.23 25.78
C LEU A 191 7.58 14.08 27.07
N GLY A 192 6.96 15.26 27.05
CA GLY A 192 6.99 16.26 28.14
C GLY A 192 7.97 17.41 27.91
N GLU A 193 8.68 17.42 26.78
CA GLU A 193 9.57 18.51 26.39
C GLU A 193 8.83 19.77 25.89
N GLU A 194 9.54 20.90 25.95
CA GLU A 194 9.11 22.15 25.30
C GLU A 194 9.05 21.94 23.78
N VAL A 195 7.93 22.30 23.15
CA VAL A 195 7.74 22.16 21.70
C VAL A 195 8.68 23.12 20.97
N PRO A 196 9.64 22.62 20.17
CA PRO A 196 10.56 23.48 19.44
C PRO A 196 9.83 24.37 18.41
N VAL A 197 10.27 25.62 18.29
CA VAL A 197 9.86 26.52 17.21
C VAL A 197 10.94 26.50 16.13
N LEU A 198 10.57 26.14 14.91
CA LEU A 198 11.43 26.17 13.72
C LEU A 198 11.02 27.37 12.87
N LYS A 199 11.78 28.46 13.02
CA LYS A 199 11.51 29.75 12.40
C LYS A 199 12.45 30.05 11.24
N VAL A 200 11.87 30.31 10.08
CA VAL A 200 12.58 30.69 8.86
C VAL A 200 13.31 32.02 9.07
N HIS A 201 14.54 32.10 8.56
CA HIS A 201 15.47 33.22 8.73
C HIS A 201 15.99 33.42 10.17
N ASP A 202 15.73 32.48 11.06
CA ASP A 202 16.28 32.44 12.42
C ASP A 202 17.07 31.13 12.61
N ASN A 203 16.47 30.11 13.22
CA ASN A 203 17.12 28.82 13.45
C ASN A 203 17.04 27.86 12.26
N ILE A 204 16.17 28.11 11.28
CA ILE A 204 16.17 27.40 9.99
C ILE A 204 16.27 28.39 8.82
N GLN A 205 16.81 27.91 7.70
CA GLN A 205 16.96 28.67 6.46
C GLN A 205 15.64 28.75 5.69
N THR A 206 15.66 29.30 4.48
CA THR A 206 14.49 29.34 3.58
C THR A 206 13.92 27.94 3.38
N ALA A 207 12.60 27.82 3.55
CA ALA A 207 11.90 26.57 3.32
C ALA A 207 11.46 26.42 1.86
N SER A 208 11.61 25.22 1.30
CA SER A 208 10.89 24.79 0.12
C SER A 208 9.56 24.14 0.54
N VAL A 209 8.54 24.27 -0.31
CA VAL A 209 7.22 23.70 -0.07
C VAL A 209 6.95 22.69 -1.17
N ASN A 210 6.65 21.45 -0.78
CA ASN A 210 6.08 20.47 -1.69
C ASN A 210 4.56 20.56 -1.56
N GLU A 211 3.91 21.18 -2.55
CA GLU A 211 2.47 21.40 -2.54
C GLU A 211 1.74 20.08 -2.78
N SER A 212 1.01 19.61 -1.76
CA SER A 212 0.03 18.51 -1.90
C SER A 212 -1.39 19.05 -2.04
N LYS A 213 -1.53 20.30 -2.51
CA LYS A 213 -2.83 20.99 -2.58
C LYS A 213 -3.74 20.26 -3.55
N GLU A 214 -4.70 19.58 -2.97
CA GLU A 214 -5.86 19.06 -3.68
C GLU A 214 -6.63 20.23 -4.31
N ASP A 215 -7.29 19.97 -5.45
CA ASP A 215 -8.06 20.99 -6.16
C ASP A 215 -9.10 21.65 -5.23
N TYR A 216 -9.35 22.93 -5.47
CA TYR A 216 -10.34 23.68 -4.70
C TYR A 216 -11.77 23.22 -5.06
N TYR A 217 -12.50 22.77 -4.04
CA TYR A 217 -13.93 22.47 -4.13
C TYR A 217 -14.69 23.22 -3.04
N ASN A 218 -15.87 23.73 -3.38
CA ASN A 218 -16.75 24.46 -2.45
C ASN A 218 -18.13 23.82 -2.31
N CYS A 219 -18.34 22.68 -2.97
CA CYS A 219 -19.54 21.86 -2.89
C CYS A 219 -19.14 20.38 -2.86
N PHE A 220 -19.69 19.61 -1.93
CA PHE A 220 -19.41 18.20 -1.75
C PHE A 220 -20.70 17.40 -1.83
N TYR A 221 -20.74 16.38 -2.68
CA TYR A 221 -21.89 15.50 -2.90
C TYR A 221 -21.53 14.08 -2.46
N PRO A 222 -21.80 13.71 -1.19
CA PRO A 222 -21.46 12.39 -0.68
C PRO A 222 -22.57 11.35 -0.89
N GLN A 223 -22.19 10.10 -1.11
CA GLN A 223 -23.10 8.96 -1.18
C GLN A 223 -22.59 7.77 -0.37
N GLY A 224 -23.43 7.22 0.50
CA GLY A 224 -23.22 5.94 1.17
C GLY A 224 -23.51 4.74 0.24
N SER A 225 -23.61 3.54 0.80
CA SER A 225 -23.86 2.30 0.06
C SER A 225 -25.32 2.12 -0.40
N THR A 226 -25.56 1.07 -1.21
CA THR A 226 -26.91 0.53 -1.50
C THR A 226 -27.32 -0.57 -0.52
N LYS A 227 -26.43 -1.04 0.36
CA LYS A 227 -26.74 -2.09 1.36
C LYS A 227 -27.94 -1.67 2.23
N ASN A 228 -28.88 -2.59 2.44
CA ASN A 228 -30.15 -2.36 3.18
C ASN A 228 -31.04 -1.21 2.69
N MET A 229 -30.73 -0.62 1.53
CA MET A 229 -31.61 0.33 0.87
C MET A 229 -32.73 -0.43 0.17
N SER A 230 -33.97 0.04 0.35
CA SER A 230 -35.15 -0.59 -0.23
C SER A 230 -36.16 0.41 -0.75
N ARG A 231 -37.07 -0.09 -1.58
CA ARG A 231 -38.27 0.63 -2.03
C ARG A 231 -39.45 -0.30 -2.08
N LYS A 232 -40.66 0.25 -2.07
CA LYS A 232 -41.88 -0.53 -2.32
C LYS A 232 -41.85 -1.13 -3.72
N ALA A 233 -42.26 -2.39 -3.86
CA ALA A 233 -42.40 -3.03 -5.16
C ALA A 233 -43.43 -2.28 -6.03
N GLN A 234 -43.17 -2.19 -7.35
CA GLN A 234 -44.11 -1.58 -8.29
C GLN A 234 -45.38 -2.41 -8.46
N VAL A 235 -45.28 -3.72 -8.22
CA VAL A 235 -46.39 -4.69 -8.25
C VAL A 235 -46.24 -5.60 -7.03
N GLY A 236 -47.31 -5.77 -6.24
CA GLY A 236 -47.29 -6.52 -4.96
C GLY A 236 -47.19 -5.63 -3.71
N THR A 237 -47.14 -6.25 -2.53
CA THR A 237 -47.20 -5.55 -1.22
C THR A 237 -45.87 -5.52 -0.46
N GLY A 238 -44.79 -6.08 -1.01
CA GLY A 238 -43.48 -6.16 -0.33
C GLY A 238 -42.47 -5.10 -0.75
N ASN A 239 -41.29 -5.19 -0.15
CA ASN A 239 -40.16 -4.30 -0.40
C ASN A 239 -39.10 -5.01 -1.26
N VAL A 240 -38.47 -4.26 -2.17
CA VAL A 240 -37.41 -4.74 -3.06
C VAL A 240 -36.14 -3.92 -2.85
N ALA A 241 -34.98 -4.52 -3.11
CA ALA A 241 -33.71 -3.81 -3.14
C ALA A 241 -33.74 -2.66 -4.16
N THR A 242 -32.98 -1.60 -3.91
CA THR A 242 -32.83 -0.46 -4.81
C THR A 242 -31.36 -0.20 -5.13
N LEU A 243 -31.09 0.29 -6.34
CA LEU A 243 -29.76 0.78 -6.74
C LEU A 243 -29.51 2.22 -6.26
N ALA A 244 -30.51 2.85 -5.63
CA ALA A 244 -30.35 4.16 -5.03
C ALA A 244 -29.41 4.06 -3.81
N ARG A 245 -28.32 4.81 -3.85
CA ARG A 245 -27.36 4.94 -2.75
C ARG A 245 -27.92 5.81 -1.63
N LEU A 246 -27.49 5.56 -0.41
CA LEU A 246 -27.78 6.44 0.72
C LEU A 246 -27.27 7.85 0.42
N GLY A 247 -28.16 8.84 0.42
CA GLY A 247 -27.82 10.26 0.31
C GLY A 247 -28.06 10.99 1.63
N LEU A 248 -27.58 12.23 1.73
CA LEU A 248 -27.81 13.07 2.91
C LEU A 248 -29.31 13.29 3.20
N ASP A 249 -29.63 13.61 4.45
CA ASP A 249 -30.99 14.02 4.83
C ASP A 249 -31.38 15.31 4.09
N THR A 250 -32.29 15.18 3.13
CA THR A 250 -32.78 16.29 2.29
C THR A 250 -33.52 17.39 3.06
N THR A 251 -33.94 17.15 4.30
CA THR A 251 -34.51 18.21 5.14
C THR A 251 -33.44 19.19 5.64
N LYS A 252 -32.20 18.70 5.81
CA LYS A 252 -31.04 19.49 6.25
C LYS A 252 -30.14 19.91 5.07
N TYR A 253 -30.06 19.07 4.03
CA TYR A 253 -29.24 19.27 2.84
C TYR A 253 -30.12 19.10 1.57
N PRO A 254 -30.89 20.13 1.16
CA PRO A 254 -31.97 20.01 0.18
C PRO A 254 -31.63 19.38 -1.17
N ASP A 255 -30.39 19.56 -1.63
CA ASP A 255 -29.87 19.03 -2.89
C ASP A 255 -28.82 17.93 -2.69
N GLY A 256 -28.70 17.41 -1.46
CA GLY A 256 -27.72 16.39 -1.11
C GLY A 256 -26.28 16.89 -1.07
N CYS A 257 -26.05 18.20 -1.02
CA CYS A 257 -24.72 18.80 -0.98
C CYS A 257 -24.37 19.43 0.37
N ILE A 258 -23.09 19.38 0.73
CA ILE A 258 -22.49 20.19 1.79
C ILE A 258 -21.65 21.28 1.13
N TYR A 259 -21.88 22.54 1.55
CA TYR A 259 -21.25 23.72 0.98
C TYR A 259 -20.20 24.31 1.91
N VAL A 260 -19.16 24.89 1.33
CA VAL A 260 -18.05 25.52 2.08
C VAL A 260 -17.89 26.97 1.62
N GLY A 261 -17.75 27.87 2.60
CA GLY A 261 -17.50 29.29 2.37
C GLY A 261 -16.05 29.59 2.01
N THR A 262 -15.77 30.85 1.67
CA THR A 262 -14.40 31.31 1.38
C THR A 262 -13.47 31.27 2.59
N ASP A 263 -14.02 31.19 3.80
CA ASP A 263 -13.29 31.01 5.05
C ASP A 263 -13.02 29.53 5.39
N GLY A 264 -13.35 28.61 4.48
CA GLY A 264 -13.16 27.17 4.64
C GLY A 264 -14.19 26.51 5.57
N LYS A 265 -15.21 27.24 6.04
CA LYS A 265 -16.22 26.68 6.95
C LYS A 265 -17.45 26.18 6.21
N VAL A 266 -18.07 25.14 6.77
CA VAL A 266 -19.37 24.64 6.27
C VAL A 266 -20.43 25.73 6.41
N ILE A 267 -21.15 25.99 5.33
CA ILE A 267 -22.23 26.98 5.24
C ILE A 267 -23.51 26.35 4.69
N THR A 268 -24.64 27.05 4.86
CA THR A 268 -25.92 26.61 4.28
C THR A 268 -25.96 26.90 2.78
N LYS A 269 -26.83 26.19 2.06
CA LYS A 269 -27.07 26.42 0.64
C LYS A 269 -27.48 27.86 0.34
N GLU A 270 -28.34 28.45 1.18
CA GLU A 270 -28.81 29.83 0.98
C GLU A 270 -27.65 30.83 1.08
N ARG A 271 -26.70 30.60 2.02
CA ARG A 271 -25.49 31.43 2.13
C ARG A 271 -24.56 31.23 0.93
N PHE A 272 -24.44 30.00 0.44
CA PHE A 272 -23.65 29.71 -0.76
C PHE A 272 -24.24 30.42 -1.98
N ASP A 273 -25.53 30.27 -2.23
CA ASP A 273 -26.24 30.92 -3.35
C ASP A 273 -26.11 32.46 -3.26
N ALA A 274 -26.25 33.03 -2.06
CA ALA A 274 -26.09 34.47 -1.83
C ALA A 274 -24.66 34.99 -2.07
N SER A 275 -23.64 34.12 -1.99
CA SER A 275 -22.24 34.50 -2.23
C SER A 275 -21.92 34.73 -3.71
N ASN A 276 -22.76 34.26 -4.63
CA ASN A 276 -22.50 34.19 -6.07
C ASN A 276 -21.19 33.46 -6.44
N ALA A 277 -20.67 32.61 -5.55
CA ALA A 277 -19.49 31.79 -5.84
C ALA A 277 -19.79 30.77 -6.95
N ILE A 278 -18.83 30.53 -7.83
CA ILE A 278 -18.94 29.48 -8.86
C ILE A 278 -18.89 28.12 -8.16
N LYS A 279 -19.93 27.30 -8.37
CA LYS A 279 -20.05 25.96 -7.81
C LYS A 279 -19.02 25.01 -8.43
N GLN A 280 -18.13 24.48 -7.60
CA GLN A 280 -17.13 23.46 -7.93
C GLN A 280 -17.39 22.23 -7.05
N THR A 281 -17.92 21.18 -7.68
CA THR A 281 -18.46 20.02 -6.95
C THR A 281 -17.51 18.82 -6.99
N LEU A 282 -17.23 18.26 -5.81
CA LEU A 282 -16.60 16.96 -5.65
C LEU A 282 -17.63 15.91 -5.22
N ALA A 283 -17.66 14.77 -5.92
CA ALA A 283 -18.44 13.62 -5.51
C ALA A 283 -17.59 12.72 -4.60
N LEU A 284 -18.18 12.25 -3.49
CA LEU A 284 -17.52 11.37 -2.52
C LEU A 284 -18.35 10.10 -2.33
N SER A 285 -17.70 8.94 -2.22
CA SER A 285 -18.37 7.65 -2.02
C SER A 285 -17.87 6.98 -0.74
N PHE A 286 -18.80 6.55 0.12
CA PHE A 286 -18.55 5.87 1.40
C PHE A 286 -19.33 4.54 1.43
N ASP A 287 -18.83 3.51 0.75
CA ASP A 287 -19.51 2.21 0.60
C ASP A 287 -19.72 1.43 1.92
N ASP A 288 -19.02 1.83 2.96
CA ASP A 288 -19.13 1.31 4.32
C ASP A 288 -20.26 1.94 5.14
N ILE A 289 -20.81 3.09 4.71
CA ILE A 289 -21.91 3.76 5.40
C ILE A 289 -23.26 3.36 4.78
N PHE A 290 -24.09 2.69 5.56
CA PHE A 290 -25.42 2.25 5.16
C PHE A 290 -26.36 2.10 6.36
N PRO A 291 -27.70 2.11 6.15
CA PRO A 291 -28.65 1.86 7.23
C PRO A 291 -28.42 0.48 7.84
N HIS A 292 -28.08 0.45 9.12
CA HIS A 292 -27.86 -0.78 9.87
C HIS A 292 -28.24 -0.60 11.34
N LEU A 293 -28.30 -1.72 12.06
CA LEU A 293 -28.50 -1.77 13.50
C LEU A 293 -27.50 -2.77 14.06
N ASP A 294 -26.74 -2.34 15.06
CA ASP A 294 -25.83 -3.22 15.79
C ASP A 294 -26.66 -4.08 16.75
N LEU A 295 -26.76 -5.38 16.46
CA LEU A 295 -27.45 -6.36 17.28
C LEU A 295 -26.44 -7.20 18.05
N TYR A 296 -26.70 -7.55 19.30
CA TYR A 296 -25.78 -8.30 20.14
C TYR A 296 -26.28 -9.73 20.30
N ALA A 297 -25.42 -10.69 19.91
CA ALA A 297 -25.72 -12.11 19.98
C ALA A 297 -25.65 -12.63 21.42
N TYR A 298 -26.72 -13.27 21.88
CA TYR A 298 -26.80 -13.83 23.22
C TYR A 298 -27.60 -15.15 23.22
N ASN A 299 -27.59 -15.85 24.35
CA ASN A 299 -28.23 -17.16 24.51
C ASN A 299 -27.86 -18.14 23.38
N ILE A 300 -26.55 -18.24 23.15
CA ILE A 300 -25.97 -19.04 22.08
C ILE A 300 -26.05 -20.52 22.47
N ARG A 301 -26.58 -21.32 21.56
CA ARG A 301 -26.77 -22.76 21.71
C ARG A 301 -26.21 -23.48 20.50
N LYS A 302 -25.55 -24.60 20.75
CA LYS A 302 -24.97 -25.45 19.72
C LYS A 302 -25.77 -26.72 19.52
N ARG A 303 -25.76 -27.22 18.28
CA ARG A 303 -26.27 -28.52 17.89
C ARG A 303 -25.25 -29.20 16.97
N THR A 304 -24.68 -30.32 17.37
CA THR A 304 -23.72 -31.07 16.53
C THR A 304 -24.42 -32.20 15.79
N ARG A 305 -24.01 -32.48 14.56
CA ARG A 305 -24.54 -33.57 13.73
C ARG A 305 -23.44 -34.22 12.90
N TRP A 306 -23.63 -35.48 12.50
CA TRP A 306 -22.75 -36.09 11.50
C TRP A 306 -23.02 -35.54 10.11
N LEU A 307 -21.94 -35.23 9.40
CA LEU A 307 -21.99 -34.77 8.02
C LEU A 307 -22.41 -35.91 7.11
N LYS A 308 -23.48 -35.69 6.35
CA LYS A 308 -24.00 -36.66 5.40
C LYS A 308 -23.75 -36.15 3.99
N ASN A 309 -23.20 -37.01 3.13
CA ASN A 309 -23.02 -36.68 1.73
C ASN A 309 -24.37 -36.76 1.01
N ASP A 310 -24.83 -35.65 0.45
CA ASP A 310 -26.14 -35.58 -0.21
C ASP A 310 -26.24 -36.42 -1.48
N THR A 311 -25.10 -36.78 -2.10
CA THR A 311 -25.06 -37.61 -3.32
C THR A 311 -25.07 -39.10 -3.00
N THR A 312 -24.27 -39.56 -2.04
CA THR A 312 -24.17 -40.99 -1.69
C THR A 312 -25.13 -41.42 -0.59
N GLY A 313 -25.61 -40.49 0.23
CA GLY A 313 -26.43 -40.75 1.40
C GLY A 313 -25.68 -41.38 2.58
N GLU A 314 -24.35 -41.49 2.49
CA GLU A 314 -23.48 -42.01 3.55
C GLU A 314 -22.92 -40.88 4.43
N TYR A 315 -22.50 -41.20 5.65
CA TYR A 315 -21.81 -40.25 6.51
C TYR A 315 -20.35 -40.10 6.08
N GLU A 316 -19.90 -38.86 5.95
CA GLU A 316 -18.49 -38.58 5.66
C GLU A 316 -17.62 -38.95 6.85
N LYS A 317 -16.38 -39.40 6.56
CA LYS A 317 -15.45 -39.87 7.58
C LYS A 317 -14.15 -39.07 7.58
N ASN A 318 -13.58 -38.90 8.76
CA ASN A 318 -12.23 -38.41 8.99
C ASN A 318 -11.19 -39.49 8.61
N PRO A 319 -9.91 -39.12 8.43
CA PRO A 319 -8.82 -40.08 8.14
C PRO A 319 -8.67 -41.18 9.20
N ASP A 320 -9.09 -40.92 10.43
CA ASP A 320 -9.08 -41.87 11.55
C ASP A 320 -10.29 -42.84 11.56
N GLY A 321 -11.23 -42.69 10.62
CA GLY A 321 -12.42 -43.53 10.47
C GLY A 321 -13.64 -43.08 11.28
N THR A 322 -13.55 -41.99 12.05
CA THR A 322 -14.69 -41.38 12.75
C THR A 322 -15.58 -40.58 11.79
N ASN A 323 -16.86 -40.37 12.12
CA ASN A 323 -17.74 -39.55 11.28
C ASN A 323 -17.37 -38.07 11.43
N LYS A 324 -17.30 -37.34 10.31
CA LYS A 324 -17.15 -35.87 10.31
C LYS A 324 -18.34 -35.24 11.03
N ILE A 325 -18.08 -34.26 11.89
CA ILE A 325 -19.09 -33.52 12.64
C ILE A 325 -19.17 -32.09 12.10
N TYR A 326 -20.38 -31.56 11.99
CA TYR A 326 -20.60 -30.12 11.83
C TYR A 326 -21.51 -29.59 12.95
N THR A 327 -21.37 -28.30 13.22
CA THR A 327 -22.12 -27.60 14.27
C THR A 327 -23.10 -26.61 13.66
N VAL A 328 -24.32 -26.59 14.17
CA VAL A 328 -25.34 -25.58 13.88
C VAL A 328 -25.48 -24.69 15.11
N TRP A 329 -25.46 -23.38 14.91
CA TRP A 329 -25.52 -22.39 15.97
C TRP A 329 -26.86 -21.66 15.97
N TYR A 330 -27.49 -21.62 17.13
CA TYR A 330 -28.73 -20.90 17.41
C TYR A 330 -28.43 -19.75 18.36
N MET A 331 -28.91 -18.56 18.06
CA MET A 331 -28.68 -17.38 18.89
C MET A 331 -29.90 -16.47 18.96
N ARG A 332 -29.95 -15.64 19.99
CA ARG A 332 -30.85 -14.50 20.08
C ARG A 332 -30.10 -13.23 19.73
N LEU A 333 -30.79 -12.28 19.10
CA LEU A 333 -30.22 -10.98 18.76
C LEU A 333 -30.97 -9.89 19.52
N ALA A 334 -30.25 -9.02 20.23
CA ALA A 334 -30.83 -7.91 20.98
C ALA A 334 -30.18 -6.58 20.62
N TYR A 335 -30.92 -5.48 20.76
CA TYR A 335 -30.37 -4.14 20.67
C TYR A 335 -30.53 -3.42 22.02
N CYS A 336 -29.74 -2.38 22.24
CA CYS A 336 -29.82 -1.58 23.46
C CYS A 336 -30.24 -0.14 23.18
N THR A 337 -30.83 0.50 24.19
CA THR A 337 -31.18 1.92 24.19
C THR A 337 -30.84 2.54 25.54
N THR A 338 -30.60 3.85 25.59
CA THR A 338 -30.36 4.58 26.85
C THR A 338 -31.66 5.10 27.48
N THR A 339 -32.76 5.04 26.74
CA THR A 339 -34.11 5.39 27.22
C THR A 339 -34.96 4.12 27.26
N LYS A 340 -35.56 3.83 28.42
CA LYS A 340 -36.38 2.64 28.58
C LYS A 340 -37.64 2.72 27.70
N ASP A 341 -37.76 1.78 26.76
CA ASP A 341 -38.99 1.51 26.02
C ASP A 341 -39.93 0.66 26.90
N THR A 342 -41.13 1.18 27.18
CA THR A 342 -42.16 0.50 27.96
C THR A 342 -43.12 -0.34 27.12
N THR A 343 -43.00 -0.28 25.80
CA THR A 343 -43.85 -1.03 24.85
C THR A 343 -43.31 -2.41 24.53
N LYS A 344 -42.02 -2.66 24.79
CA LYS A 344 -41.34 -3.92 24.56
C LYS A 344 -40.92 -4.62 25.85
N PRO A 345 -40.88 -5.96 25.87
CA PRO A 345 -40.37 -6.71 27.02
C PRO A 345 -38.87 -6.45 27.20
N LEU A 346 -38.49 -6.00 28.39
CA LEU A 346 -37.10 -5.79 28.75
C LEU A 346 -36.39 -7.15 28.94
N VAL A 347 -35.27 -7.34 28.24
CA VAL A 347 -34.46 -8.57 28.31
C VAL A 347 -33.37 -8.45 29.38
N ASN A 348 -32.66 -7.31 29.42
CA ASN A 348 -31.59 -7.07 30.38
C ASN A 348 -31.42 -5.56 30.67
N THR A 349 -30.69 -5.22 31.72
CA THR A 349 -30.23 -3.85 32.00
C THR A 349 -28.77 -3.89 32.41
N THR A 350 -27.94 -3.12 31.72
CA THR A 350 -26.51 -3.02 31.99
C THR A 350 -26.09 -1.58 32.20
N THR A 351 -24.89 -1.38 32.72
CA THR A 351 -24.29 -0.06 32.89
C THR A 351 -22.87 -0.06 32.35
N ASP A 352 -22.49 1.01 31.66
CA ASP A 352 -21.14 1.24 31.16
C ASP A 352 -20.68 2.67 31.48
N LYS A 353 -19.45 3.04 31.11
CA LYS A 353 -18.94 4.40 31.18
C LYS A 353 -18.80 5.00 29.78
N ASP A 354 -19.29 6.22 29.60
CA ASP A 354 -19.03 6.98 28.38
C ASP A 354 -17.55 7.41 28.27
N GLU A 355 -17.18 8.03 27.14
CA GLU A 355 -15.84 8.57 26.87
C GLU A 355 -15.35 9.59 27.92
N ARG A 356 -16.25 10.15 28.73
CA ARG A 356 -15.96 11.12 29.80
C ARG A 356 -15.97 10.48 31.19
N GLY A 357 -16.17 9.15 31.27
CA GLY A 357 -16.21 8.38 32.50
C GLY A 357 -17.55 8.40 33.24
N ASN A 358 -18.61 8.98 32.66
CA ASN A 358 -19.93 9.02 33.28
C ASN A 358 -20.63 7.67 33.10
N THR A 359 -21.36 7.23 34.13
CA THR A 359 -22.16 6.00 34.04
C THR A 359 -23.37 6.19 33.12
N VAL A 360 -23.48 5.33 32.12
CA VAL A 360 -24.62 5.23 31.18
C VAL A 360 -25.35 3.92 31.45
N THR A 361 -26.68 3.95 31.49
CA THR A 361 -27.52 2.75 31.61
C THR A 361 -28.05 2.34 30.24
N HIS A 362 -27.97 1.04 29.94
CA HIS A 362 -28.45 0.44 28.71
C HIS A 362 -29.60 -0.54 29.01
N TYR A 363 -30.73 -0.34 28.34
CA TYR A 363 -31.90 -1.21 28.39
C TYR A 363 -31.94 -2.06 27.12
N TRP A 364 -32.02 -3.38 27.29
CA TRP A 364 -31.87 -4.36 26.21
C TRP A 364 -33.20 -4.98 25.81
N TYR A 365 -33.40 -5.14 24.51
CA TYR A 365 -34.62 -5.66 23.92
C TYR A 365 -34.30 -6.65 22.81
N ASP A 366 -35.08 -7.73 22.74
CA ASP A 366 -35.02 -8.66 21.61
C ASP A 366 -35.33 -7.95 20.28
N TYR A 367 -34.59 -8.32 19.24
CA TYR A 367 -34.89 -7.91 17.88
C TYR A 367 -35.91 -8.88 17.26
N ASP A 368 -37.18 -8.50 17.39
CA ASP A 368 -38.34 -9.19 16.82
C ASP A 368 -38.49 -8.87 15.33
N LEU A 369 -37.81 -9.66 14.48
CA LEU A 369 -37.90 -9.55 13.04
C LEU A 369 -39.29 -9.98 12.55
N ASP A 370 -39.88 -9.23 11.62
CA ASP A 370 -41.03 -9.67 10.83
C ASP A 370 -40.55 -10.02 9.40
N PRO A 371 -40.19 -11.30 9.13
CA PRO A 371 -39.63 -11.72 7.85
C PRO A 371 -40.45 -11.29 6.64
N LYS A 372 -41.77 -11.33 6.75
CA LYS A 372 -42.70 -11.04 5.64
C LYS A 372 -42.73 -9.56 5.26
N LYS A 373 -42.43 -8.67 6.20
CA LYS A 373 -42.41 -7.22 5.97
C LYS A 373 -41.00 -6.69 5.73
N GLN A 374 -40.01 -7.28 6.41
CA GLN A 374 -38.66 -6.74 6.47
C GLN A 374 -37.70 -7.41 5.50
N ILE A 375 -37.78 -8.72 5.24
CA ILE A 375 -36.85 -9.35 4.28
C ILE A 375 -37.21 -8.89 2.86
N LEU A 376 -36.19 -8.49 2.10
CA LEU A 376 -36.37 -8.04 0.72
C LEU A 376 -36.80 -9.20 -0.20
N GLN A 377 -37.76 -8.93 -1.08
CA GLN A 377 -38.25 -9.94 -2.01
C GLN A 377 -37.14 -10.48 -2.91
N GLY A 378 -37.01 -11.80 -2.98
CA GLY A 378 -35.99 -12.50 -3.78
C GLY A 378 -34.63 -12.67 -3.09
N TYR A 379 -34.52 -12.29 -1.82
CA TYR A 379 -33.30 -12.42 -1.02
C TYR A 379 -33.54 -13.29 0.23
N THR A 380 -32.48 -13.97 0.67
CA THR A 380 -32.42 -14.62 1.98
C THR A 380 -31.90 -13.64 3.04
N LEU A 381 -32.30 -13.85 4.30
CA LEU A 381 -31.75 -13.07 5.41
C LEU A 381 -30.27 -13.40 5.55
N LYS A 382 -29.44 -12.37 5.69
CA LYS A 382 -28.00 -12.53 5.91
C LYS A 382 -27.54 -11.76 7.12
N GLY A 383 -26.40 -12.14 7.67
CA GLY A 383 -25.74 -11.40 8.75
C GLY A 383 -24.22 -11.52 8.71
N THR A 384 -23.52 -10.52 9.23
CA THR A 384 -22.08 -10.58 9.50
C THR A 384 -21.82 -10.27 10.96
N PHE A 385 -20.74 -10.82 11.50
CA PHE A 385 -20.28 -10.49 12.84
C PHE A 385 -19.32 -9.32 12.76
N LYS A 386 -19.70 -8.16 13.26
CA LYS A 386 -18.85 -6.97 13.31
C LYS A 386 -17.92 -7.04 14.52
N VAL A 387 -16.70 -6.54 14.36
CA VAL A 387 -15.74 -6.39 15.47
C VAL A 387 -16.36 -5.50 16.55
N ASN A 388 -16.36 -5.98 17.78
CA ASN A 388 -16.91 -5.22 18.91
C ASN A 388 -15.83 -4.32 19.52
N THR A 389 -16.00 -2.99 19.42
CA THR A 389 -15.04 -1.98 19.88
C THR A 389 -15.41 -1.34 21.24
N HIS A 390 -16.41 -1.83 21.97
CA HIS A 390 -16.88 -1.25 23.25
C HIS A 390 -15.90 -1.36 24.44
N THR A 391 -14.63 -1.63 24.20
CA THR A 391 -13.70 -2.16 25.21
C THR A 391 -12.81 -1.08 25.82
N THR A 392 -12.62 -1.11 27.15
CA THR A 392 -11.63 -0.27 27.86
C THR A 392 -10.39 -1.03 28.35
N ASN A 393 -10.36 -2.38 28.28
CA ASN A 393 -9.28 -3.21 28.86
C ASN A 393 -8.89 -4.47 28.03
N SER A 394 -9.12 -4.47 26.71
CA SER A 394 -8.59 -5.47 25.75
C SER A 394 -8.78 -6.97 26.10
N LYS A 395 -9.78 -7.35 26.90
CA LYS A 395 -10.10 -8.74 27.23
C LYS A 395 -11.61 -8.95 27.25
N TYR A 396 -12.15 -9.71 26.29
CA TYR A 396 -13.56 -10.11 26.28
C TYR A 396 -13.78 -11.51 25.71
N ASP A 397 -14.96 -12.05 26.04
CA ASP A 397 -15.52 -13.29 25.52
C ASP A 397 -16.05 -13.14 24.07
N ALA A 398 -16.23 -11.92 23.55
CA ALA A 398 -16.58 -11.67 22.15
C ALA A 398 -15.37 -11.79 21.24
N LEU A 399 -15.59 -12.31 20.03
CA LEU A 399 -14.59 -12.30 18.97
C LEU A 399 -14.01 -10.89 18.77
N THR A 400 -12.70 -10.84 18.88
CA THR A 400 -11.89 -9.68 18.47
C THR A 400 -11.73 -9.62 16.96
N GLN A 401 -12.30 -10.59 16.23
CA GLN A 401 -12.30 -10.69 14.78
C GLN A 401 -13.71 -10.87 14.21
N SER A 402 -13.92 -10.41 12.98
CA SER A 402 -15.19 -10.64 12.26
C SER A 402 -15.32 -12.09 11.84
N LEU A 403 -16.54 -12.62 11.88
CA LEU A 403 -16.87 -13.86 11.18
C LEU A 403 -17.46 -13.50 9.83
N VAL A 404 -16.84 -14.00 8.77
CA VAL A 404 -17.35 -13.94 7.39
C VAL A 404 -17.71 -15.34 6.91
N GLY A 405 -18.92 -15.47 6.39
CA GLY A 405 -19.57 -16.77 6.21
C GLY A 405 -19.26 -17.51 4.91
N GLN A 406 -18.51 -16.93 3.96
CA GLN A 406 -18.24 -17.61 2.68
C GLN A 406 -16.88 -17.23 2.05
N PRO A 407 -16.09 -18.19 1.55
CA PRO A 407 -14.80 -17.93 0.90
C PRO A 407 -14.88 -17.29 -0.50
N SER A 408 -16.08 -16.98 -1.01
CA SER A 408 -16.32 -16.56 -2.41
C SER A 408 -16.95 -15.17 -2.56
N GLY A 409 -16.61 -14.21 -1.68
CA GLY A 409 -16.94 -12.79 -1.90
C GLY A 409 -18.42 -12.43 -1.76
N GLN A 410 -19.21 -13.23 -1.04
CA GLN A 410 -20.55 -12.82 -0.61
C GLN A 410 -20.51 -12.24 0.81
N ASP A 411 -21.25 -11.14 1.03
CA ASP A 411 -21.38 -10.50 2.34
C ASP A 411 -22.15 -11.41 3.34
N GLY A 412 -21.43 -12.02 4.29
CA GLY A 412 -22.01 -12.64 5.49
C GLY A 412 -22.52 -14.09 5.37
N PHE A 413 -23.09 -14.59 6.47
CA PHE A 413 -23.76 -15.89 6.58
C PHE A 413 -25.23 -15.76 6.22
N GLU A 414 -25.83 -16.83 5.68
CA GLU A 414 -27.28 -16.94 5.62
C GLU A 414 -27.84 -17.32 6.99
N LEU A 415 -28.94 -16.68 7.38
CA LEU A 415 -29.60 -16.88 8.66
C LEU A 415 -31.04 -17.33 8.43
N ASP A 416 -31.48 -18.33 9.18
CA ASP A 416 -32.90 -18.68 9.29
C ASP A 416 -33.49 -18.10 10.59
N PHE A 417 -34.67 -17.50 10.50
CA PHE A 417 -35.35 -16.90 11.64
C PHE A 417 -36.56 -17.74 12.04
N HIS A 418 -36.54 -18.25 13.26
CA HIS A 418 -37.53 -19.20 13.76
C HIS A 418 -38.81 -18.48 14.22
N GLU A 419 -39.80 -18.33 13.33
CA GLU A 419 -41.13 -17.74 13.65
C GLU A 419 -42.02 -18.64 14.53
N GLU A 420 -41.73 -19.94 14.54
CA GLU A 420 -42.54 -20.97 15.18
C GLU A 420 -42.41 -21.01 16.70
N ASP A 421 -43.38 -21.62 17.37
CA ASP A 421 -43.34 -21.76 18.82
C ASP A 421 -42.14 -22.61 19.25
N SER A 422 -41.55 -22.23 20.39
CA SER A 422 -40.37 -22.88 20.94
C SER A 422 -40.58 -24.38 21.08
N HIS A 423 -39.64 -25.17 20.57
CA HIS A 423 -39.72 -26.63 20.56
C HIS A 423 -38.35 -27.26 20.84
N TYR A 424 -38.36 -28.56 21.14
CA TYR A 424 -37.15 -29.32 21.41
C TYR A 424 -36.89 -30.34 20.30
N ILE A 425 -35.69 -30.30 19.75
CA ILE A 425 -35.17 -31.30 18.84
C ILE A 425 -34.42 -32.35 19.68
N PRO A 426 -34.87 -33.62 19.70
CA PRO A 426 -34.25 -34.65 20.52
C PRO A 426 -32.90 -35.10 19.97
N ALA A 427 -32.01 -35.49 20.88
CA ALA A 427 -30.75 -36.13 20.52
C ALA A 427 -30.98 -37.49 19.82
N SER A 428 -30.07 -37.85 18.92
CA SER A 428 -30.13 -39.09 18.14
C SER A 428 -28.75 -39.70 17.96
N GLU A 429 -28.51 -40.84 18.63
CA GLU A 429 -27.27 -41.59 18.50
C GLU A 429 -27.04 -42.14 17.07
N THR A 430 -28.10 -42.35 16.29
CA THR A 430 -28.01 -42.89 14.92
C THR A 430 -27.62 -41.87 13.86
N THR A 431 -27.68 -40.58 14.19
CA THR A 431 -27.35 -39.46 13.30
C THR A 431 -26.27 -38.54 13.88
N GLY A 432 -25.78 -38.85 15.08
CA GLY A 432 -24.86 -37.99 15.83
C GLY A 432 -25.47 -36.65 16.25
N ASP A 433 -26.79 -36.53 16.23
CA ASP A 433 -27.49 -35.28 16.59
C ASP A 433 -27.48 -35.09 18.11
N SER A 434 -26.91 -33.99 18.59
CA SER A 434 -26.90 -33.67 20.02
C SER A 434 -28.27 -33.22 20.54
N GLY A 435 -29.21 -32.90 19.65
CA GLY A 435 -30.44 -32.19 19.99
C GLY A 435 -30.19 -30.73 20.39
N VAL A 436 -31.26 -29.94 20.45
CA VAL A 436 -31.23 -28.53 20.88
C VAL A 436 -32.65 -28.06 21.21
N SER A 437 -32.77 -27.10 22.13
CA SER A 437 -34.02 -26.35 22.29
C SER A 437 -34.00 -25.16 21.36
N VAL A 438 -34.91 -25.09 20.39
CA VAL A 438 -35.11 -23.96 19.49
C VAL A 438 -36.18 -23.07 20.11
N LEU A 439 -35.88 -21.78 20.26
CA LEU A 439 -36.80 -20.79 20.81
C LEU A 439 -37.38 -19.94 19.69
N LYS A 440 -38.65 -19.57 19.84
CA LYS A 440 -39.30 -18.62 18.95
C LYS A 440 -38.54 -17.30 18.88
N GLY A 441 -38.04 -16.93 17.72
CA GLY A 441 -37.23 -15.75 17.43
C GLY A 441 -35.72 -16.01 17.46
N ASP A 442 -35.31 -17.28 17.47
CA ASP A 442 -33.91 -17.66 17.27
C ASP A 442 -33.47 -17.38 15.84
N TYR A 443 -32.20 -17.03 15.71
CA TYR A 443 -31.46 -16.97 14.47
C TYR A 443 -30.57 -18.21 14.41
N GLU A 444 -30.79 -19.03 13.38
CA GLU A 444 -29.96 -20.19 13.05
C GLU A 444 -28.98 -19.80 11.95
N ILE A 445 -27.69 -20.07 12.14
CA ILE A 445 -26.72 -19.93 11.04
C ILE A 445 -26.89 -21.13 10.12
N VAL A 446 -27.31 -20.86 8.88
CA VAL A 446 -27.52 -21.89 7.87
C VAL A 446 -26.18 -22.49 7.48
N MET A 447 -26.11 -23.82 7.51
CA MET A 447 -24.90 -24.55 7.15
C MET A 447 -24.58 -24.39 5.66
N TYR A 448 -23.34 -24.03 5.38
CA TYR A 448 -22.76 -23.93 4.05
C TYR A 448 -21.58 -24.90 3.96
N GLN A 449 -21.52 -25.70 2.90
CA GLN A 449 -20.41 -26.60 2.62
C GLN A 449 -19.86 -26.35 1.21
N SER A 450 -18.54 -26.21 1.10
CA SER A 450 -17.82 -26.15 -0.19
C SER A 450 -16.53 -26.96 -0.09
N GLY A 451 -16.51 -28.13 -0.71
CA GLY A 451 -15.42 -29.09 -0.52
C GLY A 451 -15.39 -29.58 0.94
N ASP A 452 -14.21 -29.50 1.57
CA ASP A 452 -14.03 -29.82 2.99
C ASP A 452 -14.37 -28.65 3.93
N THR A 453 -14.58 -27.43 3.42
CA THR A 453 -14.94 -26.27 4.24
C THR A 453 -16.40 -26.31 4.63
N ILE A 454 -16.68 -26.26 5.94
CA ILE A 454 -18.03 -26.19 6.51
C ILE A 454 -18.14 -24.93 7.35
N ILE A 455 -19.22 -24.20 7.15
CA ILE A 455 -19.51 -22.95 7.83
C ILE A 455 -20.95 -23.04 8.37
N PRO A 456 -21.21 -22.68 9.63
CA PRO A 456 -20.25 -22.25 10.65
C PRO A 456 -19.32 -23.40 11.11
N THR A 457 -18.15 -23.06 11.65
CA THR A 457 -17.15 -24.08 12.02
C THR A 457 -17.49 -24.76 13.34
N ASN A 458 -16.75 -25.83 13.68
CA ASN A 458 -16.85 -26.43 15.00
C ASN A 458 -16.14 -25.56 16.05
N GLU A 459 -16.41 -25.82 17.33
CA GLU A 459 -15.75 -25.10 18.44
C GLU A 459 -14.22 -25.24 18.40
N GLU A 460 -13.72 -26.40 17.96
CA GLU A 460 -12.28 -26.68 17.85
C GLU A 460 -11.59 -25.82 16.77
N ASP A 461 -12.35 -25.35 15.79
CA ASP A 461 -11.88 -24.53 14.67
C ASP A 461 -11.98 -23.01 14.98
N GLY A 462 -12.56 -22.62 16.11
CA GLY A 462 -12.50 -21.24 16.65
C GLY A 462 -13.40 -20.18 16.01
N PHE A 463 -14.02 -20.41 14.84
CA PHE A 463 -14.89 -19.43 14.16
C PHE A 463 -16.38 -19.59 14.53
N ILE A 464 -16.70 -19.37 15.80
CA ILE A 464 -18.05 -19.58 16.37
C ILE A 464 -18.65 -18.27 16.91
N PRO A 465 -19.98 -18.11 16.94
CA PRO A 465 -20.58 -16.93 17.56
C PRO A 465 -20.38 -16.95 19.09
N HIS A 466 -19.98 -15.81 19.67
CA HIS A 466 -19.80 -15.63 21.11
C HIS A 466 -20.80 -14.66 21.74
N GLY A 467 -21.31 -15.02 22.92
CA GLY A 467 -22.36 -14.30 23.60
C GLY A 467 -22.70 -14.92 24.94
N LYS A 468 -23.21 -14.11 25.87
CA LYS A 468 -23.61 -14.54 27.20
C LYS A 468 -25.05 -15.05 27.23
N ALA A 469 -25.50 -15.56 28.37
CA ALA A 469 -26.89 -15.95 28.57
C ALA A 469 -27.89 -14.78 28.44
N LEU A 470 -27.45 -13.55 28.76
CA LEU A 470 -28.19 -12.30 28.59
C LEU A 470 -27.35 -11.32 27.76
N PRO A 471 -27.98 -10.44 26.97
CA PRO A 471 -27.24 -9.51 26.12
C PRO A 471 -26.55 -8.43 26.95
N ASP A 472 -25.32 -8.08 26.56
CA ASP A 472 -24.58 -6.93 27.05
C ASP A 472 -23.63 -6.40 25.95
N LEU A 473 -22.96 -5.27 26.21
CA LEU A 473 -22.01 -4.65 25.26
C LEU A 473 -20.76 -5.51 25.00
N THR A 474 -20.60 -6.65 25.69
CA THR A 474 -19.45 -7.55 25.55
C THR A 474 -19.76 -8.76 24.67
N CYS A 475 -21.00 -8.90 24.21
CA CYS A 475 -21.43 -9.93 23.27
C CYS A 475 -21.00 -9.59 21.85
N ASN A 476 -20.96 -10.58 20.94
CA ASN A 476 -20.65 -10.28 19.55
C ASN A 476 -21.74 -9.42 18.89
N ILE A 477 -21.31 -8.49 18.04
CA ILE A 477 -22.22 -7.67 17.24
C ILE A 477 -22.52 -8.39 15.93
N VAL A 478 -23.80 -8.50 15.58
CA VAL A 478 -24.33 -9.03 14.33
C VAL A 478 -25.02 -7.89 13.60
N VAL A 479 -24.63 -7.66 12.35
CA VAL A 479 -25.27 -6.72 11.45
C VAL A 479 -26.05 -7.51 10.40
N LEU A 480 -27.37 -7.32 10.35
CA LEU A 480 -28.24 -8.00 9.40
C LEU A 480 -28.28 -7.27 8.04
N PHE A 481 -28.44 -8.07 6.98
CA PHE A 481 -28.55 -7.61 5.60
C PHE A 481 -29.80 -8.16 4.92
N ASN A 482 -30.12 -7.57 3.76
CA ASN A 482 -31.31 -7.88 2.98
C ASN A 482 -32.61 -7.63 3.75
N ILE A 483 -32.57 -6.66 4.66
CA ILE A 483 -33.73 -6.24 5.44
C ILE A 483 -34.07 -4.77 5.17
N VAL A 484 -35.34 -4.44 5.31
CA VAL A 484 -35.87 -3.07 5.28
C VAL A 484 -35.53 -2.42 6.61
N MET A 485 -34.80 -1.32 6.54
CA MET A 485 -34.49 -0.48 7.70
C MET A 485 -35.53 0.61 7.89
N GLY A 486 -35.73 1.01 9.14
CA GLY A 486 -36.67 2.06 9.49
C GLY A 486 -36.15 3.45 9.17
N GLU A 487 -37.02 4.45 9.39
CA GLU A 487 -36.64 5.86 9.24
C GLU A 487 -35.56 6.26 10.25
N TYR A 488 -35.56 5.67 11.44
CA TYR A 488 -34.58 5.95 12.49
C TYR A 488 -33.17 5.50 12.07
N GLU A 489 -33.00 4.26 11.63
CA GLU A 489 -31.69 3.73 11.20
C GLU A 489 -31.20 4.41 9.92
N THR A 490 -32.13 4.79 9.03
CA THR A 490 -31.79 5.59 7.85
C THR A 490 -31.24 6.96 8.25
N LYS A 491 -31.89 7.66 9.19
CA LYS A 491 -31.42 8.96 9.68
C LYS A 491 -30.07 8.87 10.37
N LEU A 492 -29.84 7.86 11.20
CA LEU A 492 -28.52 7.63 11.82
C LEU A 492 -27.41 7.47 10.77
N ALA A 493 -27.66 6.67 9.73
CA ALA A 493 -26.68 6.50 8.65
C ALA A 493 -26.47 7.80 7.83
N GLN A 494 -27.50 8.63 7.67
CA GLN A 494 -27.38 9.95 7.02
C GLN A 494 -26.57 10.94 7.87
N GLU A 495 -26.73 10.90 9.20
CA GLU A 495 -25.94 11.69 10.14
C GLU A 495 -24.47 11.26 10.12
N GLU A 496 -24.21 9.96 10.09
CA GLU A 496 -22.86 9.40 9.92
C GLU A 496 -22.23 9.84 8.60
N LEU A 497 -22.96 9.74 7.48
CA LEU A 497 -22.52 10.20 6.15
C LEU A 497 -22.17 11.69 6.15
N ALA A 498 -22.99 12.53 6.79
CA ALA A 498 -22.71 13.95 6.95
C ALA A 498 -21.45 14.21 7.79
N ALA A 499 -21.31 13.54 8.94
CA ALA A 499 -20.17 13.68 9.83
C ALA A 499 -18.86 13.28 9.12
N ARG A 500 -18.87 12.15 8.41
CA ARG A 500 -17.75 11.65 7.63
C ARG A 500 -17.35 12.60 6.50
N THR A 501 -18.33 13.18 5.82
CA THR A 501 -18.09 14.18 4.76
C THR A 501 -17.49 15.47 5.32
N ILE A 502 -18.00 15.98 6.44
CA ILE A 502 -17.46 17.17 7.10
C ILE A 502 -16.02 16.94 7.55
N LYS A 503 -15.71 15.75 8.05
CA LYS A 503 -14.33 15.38 8.41
C LYS A 503 -13.39 15.42 7.21
N GLU A 504 -13.82 14.89 6.06
CA GLU A 504 -13.03 14.95 4.82
C GLU A 504 -12.87 16.38 4.30
N ILE A 505 -13.91 17.22 4.38
CA ILE A 505 -13.83 18.66 4.05
C ILE A 505 -12.77 19.35 4.93
N ASN A 506 -12.82 19.12 6.24
CA ASN A 506 -11.87 19.72 7.18
C ASN A 506 -10.43 19.25 6.90
N ARG A 507 -10.22 17.98 6.56
CA ARG A 507 -8.91 17.45 6.17
C ARG A 507 -8.36 18.17 4.94
N ARG A 508 -9.21 18.42 3.92
CA ARG A 508 -8.83 19.13 2.68
C ARG A 508 -8.54 20.62 2.90
N ALA A 509 -9.18 21.24 3.89
CA ALA A 509 -8.97 22.64 4.23
C ALA A 509 -7.71 22.87 5.10
N GLN A 510 -7.17 21.83 5.72
CA GLN A 510 -5.94 21.91 6.51
C GLN A 510 -4.70 22.05 5.62
N ASP A 511 -3.67 22.71 6.15
CA ASP A 511 -2.36 22.74 5.51
C ASP A 511 -1.69 21.37 5.62
N ASN A 512 -1.76 20.62 4.52
CA ASN A 512 -1.11 19.32 4.33
C ASN A 512 0.18 19.44 3.52
N ASN A 513 0.75 20.63 3.37
CA ASN A 513 2.04 20.75 2.69
C ASN A 513 3.17 20.22 3.56
N ASN A 514 4.24 19.79 2.90
CA ASN A 514 5.51 19.48 3.54
C ASN A 514 6.48 20.63 3.30
N TYR A 515 7.10 21.10 4.39
CA TYR A 515 8.07 22.19 4.39
C TYR A 515 9.45 21.60 4.67
N THR A 516 10.39 21.79 3.75
CA THR A 516 11.77 21.33 3.90
C THR A 516 12.71 22.53 4.00
N ALA A 517 13.54 22.57 5.04
CA ALA A 517 14.51 23.64 5.24
C ALA A 517 15.81 23.10 5.82
N HIS A 518 16.93 23.77 5.51
CA HIS A 518 18.20 23.49 6.17
C HIS A 518 18.28 24.19 7.53
N SER A 519 18.95 23.58 8.50
CA SER A 519 19.25 24.24 9.78
C SER A 519 20.18 25.45 9.57
N ASN A 520 20.05 26.44 10.45
CA ASN A 520 21.08 27.45 10.63
C ASN A 520 22.13 26.89 11.60
N ALA A 521 23.28 26.48 11.06
CA ALA A 521 24.33 25.83 11.83
C ALA A 521 24.81 26.68 13.03
N VAL A 522 24.82 28.01 12.92
CA VAL A 522 25.24 28.90 14.01
C VAL A 522 24.24 28.86 15.17
N GLU A 523 22.94 28.93 14.87
CA GLU A 523 21.91 28.88 15.91
C GLU A 523 21.77 27.48 16.50
N PHE A 524 21.86 26.43 15.68
CA PHE A 524 21.86 25.05 16.15
C PHE A 524 23.08 24.74 17.02
N ALA A 525 24.25 25.34 16.75
CA ALA A 525 25.41 25.25 17.62
C ALA A 525 25.20 25.93 18.99
N ARG A 526 24.39 26.99 19.05
CA ARG A 526 24.07 27.69 20.31
C ARG A 526 23.02 26.97 21.13
N LYS A 527 21.93 26.53 20.49
CA LYS A 527 20.80 25.84 21.12
C LYS A 527 20.20 24.83 20.14
N ASN A 528 20.78 23.63 20.11
CA ASN A 528 20.25 22.53 19.30
C ASN A 528 18.90 22.06 19.88
N PRO A 529 17.81 22.07 19.10
CA PRO A 529 16.53 21.53 19.55
C PRO A 529 16.50 19.99 19.68
N ASN A 530 17.55 19.28 19.24
CA ASN A 530 17.70 17.83 19.27
C ASN A 530 16.50 17.12 18.62
N LEU A 531 16.24 17.47 17.35
CA LEU A 531 15.09 16.97 16.61
C LEU A 531 15.13 15.46 16.43
N TYR A 532 13.96 14.83 16.50
CA TYR A 532 13.78 13.42 16.20
C TYR A 532 12.51 13.17 15.38
N ILE A 533 12.43 12.04 14.70
CA ILE A 533 11.29 11.70 13.83
C ILE A 533 9.99 11.59 14.63
N GLY A 534 8.95 12.23 14.10
CA GLY A 534 7.63 12.30 14.73
C GLY A 534 7.51 13.37 15.83
N GLN A 535 8.60 14.06 16.20
CA GLN A 535 8.55 15.10 17.24
C GLN A 535 7.61 16.23 16.85
N LYS A 536 6.74 16.64 17.77
CA LYS A 536 5.87 17.81 17.62
C LYS A 536 6.70 19.10 17.63
N VAL A 537 6.48 19.95 16.64
CA VAL A 537 7.15 21.25 16.47
C VAL A 537 6.18 22.33 16.01
N THR A 538 6.58 23.59 16.11
CA THR A 538 5.87 24.71 15.49
C THR A 538 6.72 25.26 14.36
N TYR A 539 6.22 25.20 13.13
CA TYR A 539 6.82 25.88 11.99
C TYR A 539 6.37 27.33 11.96
N ASP A 540 7.30 28.27 11.79
CA ASP A 540 7.05 29.71 11.66
C ASP A 540 7.75 30.21 10.38
N ASP A 541 7.00 30.78 9.46
CA ASP A 541 7.53 31.22 8.16
C ASP A 541 8.36 32.52 8.25
N GLY A 542 8.41 33.16 9.42
CA GLY A 542 9.08 34.44 9.65
C GLY A 542 8.25 35.67 9.23
N PHE A 543 7.09 35.48 8.61
CA PHE A 543 6.22 36.52 8.05
C PHE A 543 4.81 36.54 8.66
N GLY A 544 4.57 35.73 9.70
CA GLY A 544 3.36 35.75 10.52
C GLY A 544 2.47 34.52 10.37
N TYR A 545 2.85 33.57 9.53
CA TYR A 545 2.21 32.25 9.47
C TYR A 545 2.89 31.28 10.44
N GLN A 546 2.08 30.58 11.22
CA GLN A 546 2.54 29.51 12.10
C GLN A 546 1.71 28.26 11.90
N LEU A 547 2.39 27.12 11.85
CA LEU A 547 1.78 25.81 11.71
C LEU A 547 2.24 24.90 12.84
N SER A 548 1.29 24.39 13.63
CA SER A 548 1.58 23.26 14.53
C SER A 548 1.70 22.00 13.68
N THR A 549 2.86 21.36 13.75
CA THR A 549 3.24 20.26 12.86
C THR A 549 4.20 19.31 13.57
N ARG A 550 4.85 18.43 12.81
CA ARG A 550 5.80 17.44 13.30
C ARG A 550 6.95 17.25 12.32
N VAL A 551 8.05 16.72 12.82
CA VAL A 551 9.19 16.29 11.99
C VAL A 551 8.86 14.97 11.30
N ILE A 552 8.88 14.95 9.96
CA ILE A 552 8.58 13.76 9.14
C ILE A 552 9.80 13.18 8.43
N LYS A 553 10.84 13.99 8.19
CA LYS A 553 12.13 13.56 7.65
C LYS A 553 13.27 14.40 8.24
N LEU A 554 14.38 13.75 8.55
CA LEU A 554 15.63 14.37 8.96
C LEU A 554 16.78 13.78 8.15
N VAL A 555 17.61 14.64 7.58
CA VAL A 555 18.90 14.27 7.01
C VAL A 555 19.99 15.04 7.76
N THR A 556 20.77 14.33 8.57
CA THR A 556 21.78 14.92 9.46
C THR A 556 23.18 14.59 8.97
N LYS A 557 24.08 15.57 8.88
CA LYS A 557 25.47 15.32 8.52
C LYS A 557 26.21 14.60 9.65
N LEU A 558 26.97 13.55 9.32
CA LEU A 558 27.65 12.72 10.32
C LEU A 558 28.82 13.45 11.01
N ASP A 559 29.54 14.29 10.27
CA ASP A 559 30.69 15.05 10.76
C ASP A 559 30.26 16.28 11.58
N TYR A 560 29.16 16.92 11.17
CA TYR A 560 28.57 18.08 11.86
C TYR A 560 27.06 17.91 12.07
N PRO A 561 26.61 17.25 13.15
CA PRO A 561 25.18 16.98 13.40
C PRO A 561 24.28 18.21 13.55
N ILE A 562 24.86 19.40 13.69
CA ILE A 562 24.14 20.69 13.68
C ILE A 562 23.69 21.11 12.27
N ILE A 563 24.22 20.47 11.22
CA ILE A 563 23.82 20.66 9.83
C ILE A 563 22.79 19.59 9.49
N GLN A 564 21.54 20.02 9.30
CA GLN A 564 20.40 19.16 9.06
C GLN A 564 19.56 19.69 7.90
N GLU A 565 19.01 18.81 7.09
CA GLU A 565 17.82 19.08 6.28
C GLU A 565 16.61 18.53 7.03
N ILE A 566 15.65 19.39 7.32
CA ILE A 566 14.52 19.12 8.19
C ILE A 566 13.26 19.25 7.35
N THR A 567 12.45 18.19 7.31
CA THR A 567 11.12 18.26 6.71
C THR A 567 10.05 18.12 7.78
N VAL A 568 9.11 19.06 7.78
CA VAL A 568 7.94 19.07 8.65
C VAL A 568 6.65 19.08 7.85
N GLY A 569 5.59 18.46 8.37
CA GLY A 569 4.31 18.40 7.66
C GLY A 569 3.25 17.63 8.43
N ASN A 570 1.98 17.88 8.10
CA ASN A 570 0.84 17.20 8.72
C ASN A 570 0.27 16.09 7.83
N GLN A 571 0.64 16.05 6.55
CA GLN A 571 0.21 15.00 5.64
C GLN A 571 0.79 13.66 6.08
N ALA A 572 -0.09 12.66 6.14
CA ALA A 572 0.31 11.33 6.50
C ALA A 572 1.31 10.75 5.49
N ILE A 573 2.44 10.27 6.00
CA ILE A 573 3.46 9.63 5.17
C ILE A 573 3.09 8.17 4.97
N LYS A 574 2.76 7.83 3.73
CA LYS A 574 2.44 6.45 3.36
C LYS A 574 3.73 5.66 3.19
N GLY A 575 3.78 4.47 3.78
CA GLY A 575 4.87 3.51 3.56
C GLY A 575 4.93 3.10 2.08
N THR A 576 6.08 2.61 1.63
CA THR A 576 6.34 2.30 0.20
C THR A 576 5.28 1.38 -0.41
N ILE A 577 4.83 0.36 0.32
CA ILE A 577 3.77 -0.55 -0.15
C ILE A 577 2.39 0.11 -0.16
N SER A 578 2.07 0.94 0.83
CA SER A 578 0.80 1.67 0.87
C SER A 578 0.68 2.62 -0.31
N GLN A 579 1.78 3.32 -0.64
CA GLN A 579 1.85 4.16 -1.83
C GLN A 579 1.68 3.34 -3.12
N LEU A 580 2.38 2.21 -3.25
CA LEU A 580 2.24 1.28 -4.38
C LEU A 580 0.79 0.79 -4.56
N LYS A 581 0.16 0.30 -3.48
CA LYS A 581 -1.22 -0.19 -3.51
C LYS A 581 -2.20 0.92 -3.85
N GLU A 582 -2.00 2.12 -3.33
CA GLU A 582 -2.83 3.28 -3.65
C GLU A 582 -2.61 3.74 -5.09
N ASP A 583 -1.39 3.83 -5.59
CA ASP A 583 -1.11 4.18 -6.98
C ASP A 583 -1.77 3.17 -7.92
N VAL A 584 -1.66 1.86 -7.61
CA VAL A 584 -2.39 0.81 -8.32
C VAL A 584 -3.91 0.99 -8.18
N ASN A 585 -4.43 1.24 -6.98
CA ASN A 585 -5.87 1.42 -6.75
C ASN A 585 -6.42 2.68 -7.40
N ASN A 586 -5.69 3.79 -7.46
CA ASN A 586 -6.07 5.02 -8.16
C ASN A 586 -6.07 4.80 -9.67
N ILE A 587 -5.14 3.97 -10.17
CA ILE A 587 -5.14 3.53 -11.57
C ILE A 587 -6.32 2.57 -11.86
N LEU A 588 -6.71 1.70 -10.90
CA LEU A 588 -7.83 0.76 -11.02
C LEU A 588 -9.21 1.40 -10.75
N SER A 589 -9.29 2.45 -9.92
CA SER A 589 -10.51 3.17 -9.52
C SER A 589 -10.88 4.30 -10.48
N GLY A 590 -10.00 4.61 -11.45
CA GLY A 590 -10.41 5.19 -12.71
C GLY A 590 -11.58 4.37 -13.25
N ASN A 591 -12.74 5.01 -13.37
CA ASN A 591 -14.02 4.40 -13.66
C ASN A 591 -13.98 3.51 -14.93
N PHE A 592 -13.74 2.20 -14.81
CA PHE A 592 -13.60 1.32 -15.98
C PHE A 592 -14.51 0.09 -15.94
N SER A 593 -15.57 0.19 -16.73
CA SER A 593 -16.22 -0.94 -17.38
C SER A 593 -15.31 -1.49 -18.49
N GLY A 594 -14.62 -2.59 -18.22
CA GLY A 594 -14.13 -3.53 -19.25
C GLY A 594 -13.00 -3.04 -20.16
N GLY A 595 -11.75 -3.23 -19.71
CA GLY A 595 -10.55 -3.11 -20.54
C GLY A 595 -9.35 -2.77 -19.67
N GLY A 596 -8.44 -3.72 -19.46
CA GLY A 596 -7.31 -3.56 -18.53
C GLY A 596 -6.33 -2.42 -18.87
N LEU A 597 -5.24 -2.35 -18.10
CA LEU A 597 -4.21 -1.29 -18.16
C LEU A 597 -3.60 -1.11 -19.56
N ASN A 598 -3.42 0.14 -20.00
CA ASN A 598 -2.72 0.45 -21.25
C ASN A 598 -1.21 0.74 -21.05
N ALA A 599 -0.46 0.74 -22.15
CA ALA A 599 1.01 0.84 -22.11
C ALA A 599 1.56 2.14 -21.52
N SER A 600 0.82 3.25 -21.59
CA SER A 600 1.24 4.52 -20.98
C SER A 600 1.17 4.43 -19.46
N GLN A 601 0.11 3.82 -18.94
CA GLN A 601 -0.11 3.63 -17.50
C GLN A 601 0.90 2.65 -16.90
N ILE A 602 1.26 1.59 -17.63
CA ILE A 602 2.37 0.70 -17.25
C ILE A 602 3.71 1.45 -17.28
N GLY A 603 3.92 2.33 -18.26
CA GLY A 603 5.10 3.18 -18.35
C GLY A 603 5.25 4.13 -17.16
N ASP A 604 4.17 4.75 -16.70
CA ASP A 604 4.18 5.64 -15.54
C ASP A 604 4.38 4.86 -14.23
N LEU A 605 3.78 3.67 -14.11
CA LEU A 605 4.05 2.75 -13.00
C LEU A 605 5.54 2.37 -12.93
N LEU A 606 6.16 2.01 -14.06
CA LEU A 606 7.56 1.57 -14.11
C LEU A 606 8.58 2.69 -13.84
N LYS A 607 8.27 3.94 -14.20
CA LYS A 607 9.14 5.11 -13.94
C LYS A 607 9.40 5.35 -12.46
N ASN A 608 8.45 5.01 -11.59
CA ASN A 608 8.57 5.21 -10.14
C ASN A 608 9.43 4.14 -9.45
N TYR A 609 9.66 2.98 -10.09
CA TYR A 609 10.26 1.81 -9.42
C TYR A 609 11.44 1.17 -10.16
N THR A 610 11.70 1.55 -11.41
CA THR A 610 12.86 1.08 -12.17
C THR A 610 13.53 2.24 -12.90
N ALA A 611 14.85 2.17 -13.08
CA ALA A 611 15.55 3.15 -13.90
C ALA A 611 14.98 3.12 -15.34
N ALA A 612 14.69 4.30 -15.89
CA ALA A 612 14.07 4.47 -17.20
C ALA A 612 14.93 3.85 -18.32
N HIS A 613 14.69 2.59 -18.64
CA HIS A 613 15.38 1.82 -19.68
C HIS A 613 14.50 1.55 -20.91
N LEU A 614 13.38 2.27 -21.07
CA LEU A 614 12.50 2.15 -22.23
C LEU A 614 12.77 3.28 -23.22
N LEU A 615 12.97 2.93 -24.50
CA LEU A 615 13.04 3.89 -25.60
C LEU A 615 11.63 4.47 -25.85
N ARG A 616 11.50 5.81 -25.81
CA ARG A 616 10.25 6.48 -26.11
C ARG A 616 9.87 6.34 -27.59
N LYS A 617 8.57 6.18 -27.87
CA LYS A 617 8.02 5.98 -29.23
C LYS A 617 7.37 7.22 -29.82
N ASP A 618 7.09 8.22 -28.98
CA ASP A 618 6.30 9.41 -29.29
C ASP A 618 7.12 10.70 -29.33
N THR A 619 8.31 10.71 -28.73
CA THR A 619 9.25 11.85 -28.76
C THR A 619 10.66 11.40 -29.09
N PRO A 620 11.49 12.25 -29.73
CA PRO A 620 12.91 11.96 -29.93
C PRO A 620 13.60 11.59 -28.61
N ASP A 621 14.35 10.49 -28.61
CA ASP A 621 15.07 9.98 -27.44
C ASP A 621 16.57 9.94 -27.70
N THR A 622 17.40 10.11 -26.66
CA THR A 622 18.86 10.13 -26.79
C THR A 622 19.49 9.16 -25.80
N ALA A 623 20.09 8.09 -26.32
CA ALA A 623 20.84 7.13 -25.51
C ALA A 623 22.22 7.68 -25.15
N GLN A 624 22.57 7.70 -23.86
CA GLN A 624 23.88 8.19 -23.38
C GLN A 624 24.94 7.08 -23.25
N ARG A 625 24.57 5.80 -23.40
CA ARG A 625 25.46 4.63 -23.27
C ARG A 625 25.12 3.52 -24.28
N LEU A 626 25.93 2.45 -24.31
CA LEU A 626 25.81 1.31 -25.23
C LEU A 626 24.41 0.66 -25.17
N ILE A 627 23.81 0.43 -26.34
CA ILE A 627 22.58 -0.34 -26.51
C ILE A 627 22.90 -1.58 -27.36
N THR A 628 22.51 -2.76 -26.88
CA THR A 628 22.68 -4.03 -27.58
C THR A 628 21.33 -4.54 -28.08
N PHE A 629 21.20 -4.77 -29.38
CA PHE A 629 20.03 -5.38 -30.00
C PHE A 629 20.32 -6.85 -30.33
N LEU A 630 19.74 -7.78 -29.58
CA LEU A 630 20.01 -9.23 -29.73
C LEU A 630 19.48 -9.80 -31.06
N GLU A 631 18.41 -9.20 -31.60
CA GLU A 631 17.75 -9.66 -32.84
C GLU A 631 17.91 -8.65 -34.00
N GLY A 632 18.68 -7.57 -33.80
CA GLY A 632 18.82 -6.48 -34.76
C GLY A 632 17.81 -5.33 -34.61
N ILE A 633 17.81 -4.40 -35.58
CA ILE A 633 16.98 -3.20 -35.62
C ILE A 633 16.41 -2.97 -37.03
N ALA A 634 15.10 -2.70 -37.11
CA ALA A 634 14.43 -2.29 -38.34
C ALA A 634 14.57 -0.77 -38.56
N LEU A 635 14.78 -0.34 -39.81
CA LEU A 635 14.97 1.06 -40.19
C LEU A 635 13.85 1.54 -41.12
N GLY A 636 13.07 2.53 -40.68
CA GLY A 636 11.97 3.13 -41.45
C GLY A 636 10.59 2.56 -41.12
N SER A 637 9.54 3.13 -41.75
CA SER A 637 8.12 2.87 -41.45
C SER A 637 7.48 1.72 -42.24
N GLU A 638 8.25 1.00 -43.07
CA GLU A 638 7.76 -0.15 -43.85
C GLU A 638 8.43 -1.44 -43.36
N ASP A 639 7.61 -2.42 -42.98
CA ASP A 639 8.02 -3.70 -42.40
C ASP A 639 9.15 -4.39 -43.19
N GLY A 640 10.32 -4.50 -42.54
CA GLY A 640 11.40 -5.42 -42.92
C GLY A 640 12.23 -5.04 -44.16
N LYS A 641 12.01 -3.87 -44.77
CA LYS A 641 12.71 -3.51 -46.01
C LYS A 641 14.16 -3.08 -45.80
N TYR A 642 14.44 -2.38 -44.71
CA TYR A 642 15.78 -1.94 -44.31
C TYR A 642 16.00 -2.32 -42.85
N TYR A 643 17.16 -2.88 -42.54
CA TYR A 643 17.45 -3.43 -41.22
C TYR A 643 18.95 -3.59 -41.00
N LEU A 644 19.33 -3.76 -39.73
CA LEU A 644 20.55 -4.43 -39.31
C LEU A 644 20.14 -5.66 -38.51
N ASP A 645 20.60 -6.86 -38.86
CA ASP A 645 20.26 -8.08 -38.12
C ASP A 645 21.31 -8.44 -37.06
N ALA A 646 21.05 -9.51 -36.30
CA ALA A 646 21.93 -10.00 -35.24
C ALA A 646 23.30 -10.48 -35.74
N ASP A 647 23.42 -10.84 -37.02
CA ASP A 647 24.66 -11.33 -37.64
C ASP A 647 25.50 -10.17 -38.23
N GLY A 648 25.05 -8.93 -38.08
CA GLY A 648 25.73 -7.74 -38.59
C GLY A 648 25.46 -7.46 -40.07
N PHE A 649 24.48 -8.11 -40.68
CA PHE A 649 24.04 -7.81 -42.03
C PHE A 649 23.18 -6.55 -42.05
N ALA A 650 23.54 -5.59 -42.90
CA ALA A 650 22.79 -4.36 -43.08
C ALA A 650 22.16 -4.30 -44.49
N ARG A 651 20.85 -4.08 -44.55
CA ARG A 651 20.13 -3.74 -45.77
C ARG A 651 19.70 -2.28 -45.71
N LEU A 652 20.33 -1.42 -46.52
CA LEU A 652 20.15 0.03 -46.47
C LEU A 652 19.69 0.57 -47.83
N PHE A 653 18.87 1.63 -47.84
CA PHE A 653 18.45 2.30 -49.08
C PHE A 653 19.55 3.16 -49.69
N ARG A 654 20.19 3.98 -48.85
CA ARG A 654 21.29 4.88 -49.21
C ARG A 654 22.28 4.91 -48.07
N VAL A 655 23.57 4.84 -48.40
CA VAL A 655 24.68 4.98 -47.45
C VAL A 655 25.48 6.21 -47.85
N VAL A 656 25.76 7.08 -46.87
CA VAL A 656 26.72 8.18 -46.99
C VAL A 656 27.77 7.92 -45.91
N ALA A 657 28.98 7.56 -46.33
CA ALA A 657 30.06 7.18 -45.43
C ALA A 657 31.38 7.76 -45.97
N SER A 658 32.29 8.10 -45.06
CA SER A 658 33.66 8.54 -45.40
C SER A 658 34.52 7.39 -45.95
N SER A 659 34.26 6.17 -45.50
CA SER A 659 34.87 4.95 -46.05
C SER A 659 33.97 3.72 -45.88
N VAL A 660 34.10 2.76 -46.81
CA VAL A 660 33.49 1.43 -46.75
C VAL A 660 34.60 0.41 -47.03
N THR A 661 35.02 -0.29 -45.98
CA THR A 661 36.24 -1.08 -45.97
C THR A 661 35.95 -2.49 -45.48
N SER A 662 36.49 -3.49 -46.17
CA SER A 662 36.38 -4.90 -45.75
C SER A 662 37.18 -5.17 -44.47
N SER A 663 36.73 -6.13 -43.64
CA SER A 663 37.32 -6.41 -42.32
C SER A 663 38.80 -6.85 -42.34
N ARG A 664 39.29 -7.35 -43.48
CA ARG A 664 40.68 -7.76 -43.69
C ARG A 664 41.42 -6.88 -44.70
N TYR A 665 40.94 -5.65 -44.90
CA TYR A 665 41.55 -4.73 -45.84
C TYR A 665 42.98 -4.38 -45.44
N THR A 666 43.90 -4.49 -46.38
CA THR A 666 45.24 -3.92 -46.31
C THR A 666 45.48 -3.12 -47.59
N ALA A 667 45.95 -1.87 -47.46
CA ALA A 667 46.11 -0.97 -48.61
C ALA A 667 47.35 -1.32 -49.47
N GLY A 668 47.32 -0.90 -50.73
CA GLY A 668 48.45 -0.95 -51.65
C GLY A 668 48.49 -2.16 -52.58
N ASP A 669 49.51 -2.22 -53.45
CA ASP A 669 49.61 -3.17 -54.57
C ASP A 669 49.65 -4.67 -54.17
N GLU A 670 50.02 -4.98 -52.92
CA GLU A 670 49.99 -6.35 -52.35
C GLU A 670 48.96 -6.46 -51.22
N GLY A 671 48.02 -5.52 -51.19
CA GLY A 671 46.88 -5.47 -50.29
C GLY A 671 45.91 -6.61 -50.49
N LEU A 672 45.01 -6.79 -49.53
CA LEU A 672 43.91 -7.74 -49.58
C LEU A 672 42.59 -7.01 -49.35
N GLY A 673 41.50 -7.50 -49.94
CA GLY A 673 40.15 -7.05 -49.68
C GLY A 673 39.73 -5.88 -50.56
N TYR A 674 38.89 -5.00 -50.01
CA TYR A 674 38.45 -3.79 -50.70
C TYR A 674 38.26 -2.61 -49.75
N SER A 675 38.42 -1.41 -50.30
CA SER A 675 38.06 -0.16 -49.65
C SER A 675 37.57 0.86 -50.68
N LEU A 676 36.46 1.50 -50.39
CA LEU A 676 35.97 2.70 -51.06
C LEU A 676 36.09 3.85 -50.07
N TYR A 677 36.90 4.86 -50.36
CA TYR A 677 37.16 5.94 -49.41
C TYR A 677 37.45 7.27 -50.12
N GLU A 678 37.29 8.37 -49.40
CA GLU A 678 37.73 9.69 -49.83
C GLU A 678 39.13 9.97 -49.28
N SER A 679 40.09 10.26 -50.15
CA SER A 679 41.46 10.63 -49.79
C SER A 679 41.51 12.03 -49.17
N GLU A 680 42.61 12.37 -48.48
CA GLU A 680 42.78 13.70 -47.83
C GLU A 680 42.64 14.89 -48.80
N ASP A 681 42.86 14.67 -50.09
CA ASP A 681 42.71 15.66 -51.16
C ASP A 681 41.28 15.74 -51.75
N GLY A 682 40.33 14.99 -51.18
CA GLY A 682 38.94 14.92 -51.64
C GLY A 682 38.72 13.95 -52.81
N THR A 683 39.74 13.20 -53.22
CA THR A 683 39.62 12.24 -54.33
C THR A 683 38.98 10.94 -53.86
N GLY A 684 37.91 10.51 -54.52
CA GLY A 684 37.29 9.20 -54.27
C GLY A 684 38.13 8.05 -54.85
N THR A 685 38.58 7.15 -54.00
CA THR A 685 39.45 6.02 -54.36
C THR A 685 38.75 4.68 -54.12
N LEU A 686 38.89 3.76 -55.08
CA LEU A 686 38.46 2.37 -54.96
C LEU A 686 39.67 1.44 -55.09
N GLU A 687 40.03 0.76 -54.01
CA GLU A 687 40.98 -0.35 -53.99
C GLU A 687 40.20 -1.66 -53.87
N VAL A 688 40.47 -2.62 -54.77
CA VAL A 688 39.75 -3.91 -54.79
C VAL A 688 40.57 -5.00 -55.48
N ASP A 689 40.56 -6.20 -54.91
CA ASP A 689 41.24 -7.37 -55.49
C ASP A 689 40.69 -7.77 -56.88
N ASN A 690 39.37 -7.66 -57.07
CA ASN A 690 38.69 -8.02 -58.31
C ASN A 690 37.49 -7.11 -58.59
N LEU A 691 37.57 -6.33 -59.67
CA LEU A 691 36.47 -5.52 -60.16
C LEU A 691 35.73 -6.22 -61.30
N LYS A 692 34.47 -6.62 -61.05
CA LYS A 692 33.57 -7.18 -62.08
C LYS A 692 32.41 -6.24 -62.36
N VAL A 693 32.35 -5.71 -63.58
CA VAL A 693 31.25 -4.85 -64.03
C VAL A 693 30.31 -5.64 -64.96
N ARG A 694 29.02 -5.71 -64.62
CA ARG A 694 28.04 -6.58 -65.33
C ARG A 694 27.44 -5.97 -66.59
N ARG A 695 27.30 -4.65 -66.67
CA ARG A 695 26.62 -3.97 -67.80
C ARG A 695 27.59 -3.13 -68.63
N GLN A 696 28.04 -2.00 -68.09
CA GLN A 696 28.95 -1.09 -68.77
C GLN A 696 29.84 -0.39 -67.75
N MET A 697 31.13 -0.31 -68.03
CA MET A 697 32.09 0.56 -67.34
C MET A 697 32.51 1.65 -68.33
N SER A 698 32.41 2.91 -67.93
CA SER A 698 32.94 4.03 -68.71
C SER A 698 34.13 4.60 -67.94
N ILE A 699 35.28 4.69 -68.59
CA ILE A 699 36.52 5.17 -67.99
C ILE A 699 37.01 6.33 -68.86
N ALA A 700 37.27 7.48 -68.24
CA ALA A 700 37.82 8.64 -68.95
C ALA A 700 39.29 8.38 -69.39
N GLU A 701 40.07 7.78 -68.50
CA GLU A 701 41.46 7.38 -68.72
C GLU A 701 41.79 6.13 -67.90
N LEU A 702 42.41 5.12 -68.52
CA LEU A 702 42.81 3.87 -67.86
C LEU A 702 44.31 3.67 -67.96
N GLU A 703 45.02 3.77 -66.84
CA GLU A 703 46.41 3.35 -66.72
C GLU A 703 46.48 1.90 -66.22
N VAL A 704 47.09 0.99 -67.00
CA VAL A 704 47.28 -0.41 -66.61
C VAL A 704 48.75 -0.65 -66.29
N ARG A 705 49.07 -0.80 -65.01
CA ARG A 705 50.40 -1.22 -64.55
C ARG A 705 50.40 -2.71 -64.25
N LYS A 706 51.23 -3.47 -64.96
CA LYS A 706 51.41 -4.91 -64.73
C LYS A 706 52.69 -5.13 -63.93
N LYS A 707 52.58 -5.69 -62.73
CA LYS A 707 53.74 -6.09 -61.93
C LYS A 707 54.34 -7.36 -62.52
N THR A 708 55.49 -7.25 -63.19
CA THR A 708 56.31 -8.39 -63.63
C THR A 708 57.45 -8.60 -62.64
N TYR A 709 57.48 -9.74 -61.95
CA TYR A 709 58.63 -10.12 -61.13
C TYR A 709 59.80 -10.52 -62.04
N THR A 710 60.86 -9.72 -62.06
CA THR A 710 62.16 -10.10 -62.63
C THR A 710 63.26 -9.82 -61.62
N SER A 711 63.96 -10.87 -61.21
CA SER A 711 65.15 -10.81 -60.36
C SER A 711 66.29 -10.11 -61.11
N GLY A 712 66.57 -8.84 -60.78
CA GLY A 712 67.71 -8.09 -61.29
C GLY A 712 67.49 -6.58 -61.24
N ASN A 713 68.43 -5.84 -60.64
CA ASN A 713 68.34 -4.40 -60.36
C ASN A 713 67.94 -3.55 -61.57
N LEU A 714 66.86 -2.78 -61.44
CA LEU A 714 66.54 -1.68 -62.34
C LEU A 714 66.35 -0.40 -61.52
N SER A 715 67.14 0.64 -61.81
CA SER A 715 66.92 1.99 -61.29
C SER A 715 66.04 2.76 -62.27
N LEU A 716 64.87 3.22 -61.83
CA LEU A 716 63.98 4.09 -62.59
C LEU A 716 64.03 5.51 -62.02
N GLY A 717 64.43 6.48 -62.86
CA GLY A 717 64.30 7.92 -62.58
C GLY A 717 62.91 8.43 -62.89
N LYS A 718 62.45 9.46 -62.15
CA LYS A 718 61.07 10.00 -62.07
C LYS A 718 60.47 10.65 -63.35
N ALA A 719 60.97 10.36 -64.54
CA ALA A 719 60.32 10.79 -65.78
C ALA A 719 60.37 9.65 -66.80
N GLY A 720 59.24 8.97 -66.99
CA GLY A 720 59.14 7.72 -67.74
C GLY A 720 59.55 7.84 -69.20
N ASN A 721 60.77 7.40 -69.52
CA ASN A 721 61.15 6.82 -70.81
C ASN A 721 62.28 5.80 -70.60
N THR A 722 62.12 4.63 -71.23
CA THR A 722 63.06 3.50 -71.20
C THR A 722 64.25 3.75 -72.14
N ILE A 723 65.47 3.41 -71.72
CA ILE A 723 66.60 3.16 -72.62
C ILE A 723 67.24 1.83 -72.19
N PHE A 724 67.53 0.97 -73.18
CA PHE A 724 67.90 -0.45 -73.07
C PHE A 724 68.98 -0.81 -72.06
#